data_AF-A0A8T3Z4M4-F1
#
_entry.id   AF-A0A8T3Z4M4-F1
#
_cell.length_a   1.000
_cell.length_b   1.000
_cell.length_c   1.000
_cell.angle_alpha   90.00
_cell.angle_beta   90.00
_cell.angle_gamma   90.00
#
_symmetry.space_group_name_H-M   'P 1'
#
loop_
_entity.id
_entity.type
_entity.pdbx_description
1 polymer ?
#
loop_
_entity_poly.entity_id
_entity_poly.type
_entity_poly.pdbx_seq_one_letter_code
_entity_poly.pdbx_strand_id
1 'polypeptide(L)'
;MQIKKIMATGLTAVMAGATLAAGALAATPLSSYPTFLGNNGQVDAFVVVGADAQPADIVGAGDVVAGLSALSYTMTSGTTATVVTEGGKTEDMDIGTRLNASTAFTSTIDDSDIPSFFDDQVSISIGGVSDTYDAHEEIRLGTTDATSISIETGLTASSPDEDFTDAIFLQALTGSVKYKYVFDEALSAGNYINDSTDNDPIILNFMGRELRITDASSNSITVDTGERFVLKAGESATTSDGKTVTLVQTTSSSSSDKAQVTVNGDSAVVNEDSVRNLGSTEIKVSDVIDSDGIEFDTATVIVGTAATGGEASDTFSDGDEYVIPCGTLWHTDGCDNDDPDWVWSLSGLTGTTPVIDVSFNERIDSTDDNPPMVGDDENHVLDLPGGFAWISLDKAATNDYQDYEITDRIKDLRDSTGNNIVTSGAHVIEFSGEGNDDSFTLTEPVSSTTKSTDNIYVQLTTGEAARLFWEDSNDGNKLRNFANISTNGTTASAFNIDYQSASIPVDIEALLQAGQSNFNITVNGEVGSDVKFFIQETGANSGAIDYVGHSDSDTTQTNDVLYGTRDISGWEENTMTPDGLKIFNPDSNAPSDKYKMSVPSEFGSNDFQVFVTIGGSGTSSTSSSGGKTLVPITTSITKLDTEIGAAEKAKNLVLVGGPAVNRLTAEAMGLAYPAYGSASGITEGTAMISVISDAFTTGKAAVIVAGYEAENTRLATSVLQQAATKLAGVSASSVTVTGASVASAQIVAA
;
A
#
# COMPACT_ATOMS: atom_id res chain seq x y z
N MET A 1 13.11 71.11 -9.69
CA MET A 1 14.35 70.31 -9.85
C MET A 1 13.95 68.88 -9.53
N GLN A 2 13.69 67.99 -10.50
CA GLN A 2 14.64 67.17 -11.31
C GLN A 2 15.51 66.24 -10.44
N ILE A 3 15.26 64.90 -10.45
CA ILE A 3 16.01 63.82 -11.18
C ILE A 3 17.23 63.32 -10.35
N LYS A 4 17.63 62.04 -10.18
CA LYS A 4 17.27 60.66 -10.64
C LYS A 4 18.17 59.61 -9.89
N LYS A 5 17.65 58.36 -9.79
CA LYS A 5 18.25 57.01 -10.05
C LYS A 5 19.51 56.43 -9.34
N ILE A 6 19.30 55.22 -8.77
CA ILE A 6 19.87 53.86 -9.07
C ILE A 6 21.37 53.74 -9.42
N MET A 7 22.11 52.87 -8.69
CA MET A 7 23.17 51.97 -9.22
C MET A 7 23.31 50.71 -8.34
N ALA A 8 22.77 49.59 -8.84
CA ALA A 8 23.29 48.23 -8.61
C ALA A 8 24.04 47.83 -9.89
N THR A 9 25.25 47.24 -9.76
CA THR A 9 26.07 46.48 -10.75
C THR A 9 27.53 46.50 -10.26
N GLY A 10 28.32 45.43 -10.33
CA GLY A 10 28.07 44.12 -10.87
C GLY A 10 29.29 43.21 -10.75
N LEU A 11 29.06 41.94 -11.06
CA LEU A 11 30.03 41.03 -11.65
C LEU A 11 29.22 40.11 -12.59
N THR A 12 28.96 40.62 -13.79
CA THR A 12 28.60 39.82 -14.96
C THR A 12 29.56 40.20 -16.09
N ALA A 13 29.79 39.20 -16.95
CA ALA A 13 30.58 39.15 -18.19
C ALA A 13 32.03 38.67 -18.06
N VAL A 14 32.54 37.71 -18.85
CA VAL A 14 32.02 36.83 -19.91
C VAL A 14 33.16 35.81 -20.15
N MET A 15 32.86 34.53 -20.35
CA MET A 15 33.53 33.66 -21.33
C MET A 15 32.54 32.60 -21.80
N ALA A 16 31.70 32.99 -22.76
CA ALA A 16 31.15 32.05 -23.73
C ALA A 16 32.33 31.45 -24.51
N GLY A 17 32.49 30.12 -24.48
CA GLY A 17 33.68 29.51 -25.06
C GLY A 17 33.75 27.98 -25.10
N ALA A 18 32.61 27.28 -25.02
CA ALA A 18 32.44 25.92 -25.52
C ALA A 18 30.93 25.63 -25.59
N THR A 19 30.27 26.19 -26.60
CA THR A 19 28.98 25.63 -27.04
C THR A 19 29.28 24.21 -27.53
N LEU A 20 29.01 23.20 -26.70
CA LEU A 20 28.92 21.82 -27.17
C LEU A 20 27.77 21.80 -28.19
N ALA A 21 28.16 21.74 -29.46
CA ALA A 21 27.25 21.54 -30.57
C ALA A 21 26.81 20.08 -30.58
N ALA A 22 25.81 19.75 -29.77
CA ALA A 22 24.93 18.61 -29.96
C ALA A 22 23.50 19.17 -30.01
N GLY A 23 22.73 18.77 -31.03
CA GLY A 23 21.41 19.32 -31.31
C GLY A 23 20.45 19.18 -30.13
N ALA A 24 19.46 20.07 -30.08
CA ALA A 24 18.39 20.08 -29.09
C ALA A 24 17.67 18.71 -29.02
N LEU A 25 18.08 17.91 -28.04
CA LEU A 25 17.37 16.78 -27.46
C LEU A 25 17.51 16.95 -25.94
N ALA A 26 16.43 16.71 -25.19
CA ALA A 26 16.32 17.01 -23.76
C ALA A 26 17.55 16.50 -22.97
N ALA A 27 18.31 17.42 -22.36
CA ALA A 27 19.47 17.06 -21.55
C ALA A 27 19.01 16.30 -20.30
N THR A 28 19.59 15.12 -20.06
CA THR A 28 19.30 14.30 -18.88
C THR A 28 19.83 15.00 -17.63
N PRO A 29 18.98 15.32 -16.63
CA PRO A 29 19.43 16.04 -15.44
C PRO A 29 20.26 15.15 -14.52
N LEU A 30 21.24 15.72 -13.82
CA LEU A 30 22.09 14.98 -12.86
C LEU A 30 21.28 14.37 -11.71
N SER A 31 20.13 14.96 -11.36
CA SER A 31 19.19 14.40 -10.38
C SER A 31 18.65 13.01 -10.75
N SER A 32 18.69 12.64 -12.03
CA SER A 32 18.26 11.31 -12.49
C SER A 32 19.36 10.23 -12.43
N TYR A 33 20.56 10.56 -11.97
CA TYR A 33 21.61 9.56 -11.78
C TYR A 33 21.30 8.66 -10.56
N PRO A 34 21.50 7.33 -10.64
CA PRO A 34 22.05 6.57 -11.76
C PRO A 34 21.00 5.87 -12.64
N THR A 35 19.71 6.24 -12.57
CA THR A 35 18.61 5.45 -13.15
C THR A 35 18.71 5.26 -14.66
N PHE A 36 19.22 6.24 -15.41
CA PHE A 36 19.42 6.14 -16.86
C PHE A 36 20.60 5.24 -17.29
N LEU A 37 21.42 4.76 -16.34
CA LEU A 37 22.55 3.86 -16.60
C LEU A 37 22.18 2.38 -16.50
N GLY A 38 20.95 2.06 -16.14
CA GLY A 38 20.41 0.71 -16.11
C GLY A 38 19.19 0.56 -17.02
N ASN A 39 18.85 -0.67 -17.37
CA ASN A 39 17.59 -1.02 -18.01
C ASN A 39 17.05 -2.30 -17.36
N ASN A 40 15.76 -2.33 -16.99
CA ASN A 40 15.11 -3.45 -16.29
C ASN A 40 15.91 -3.97 -15.08
N GLY A 41 16.49 -3.04 -14.30
CA GLY A 41 17.26 -3.36 -13.10
C GLY A 41 18.51 -4.22 -13.35
N GLN A 42 19.10 -4.09 -14.54
CA GLN A 42 20.47 -4.49 -14.84
C GLN A 42 21.28 -3.27 -15.26
N VAL A 43 22.55 -3.22 -14.86
CA VAL A 43 23.49 -2.17 -15.27
C VAL A 43 23.76 -2.28 -16.78
N ASP A 44 23.39 -1.27 -17.57
CA ASP A 44 23.73 -1.13 -18.99
C ASP A 44 24.79 -0.04 -19.20
N ALA A 45 25.83 -0.08 -18.37
CA ALA A 45 26.93 0.87 -18.40
C ALA A 45 28.29 0.20 -18.17
N PHE A 46 29.33 0.77 -18.78
CA PHE A 46 30.72 0.47 -18.43
C PHE A 46 31.34 1.63 -17.66
N VAL A 47 32.08 1.32 -16.59
CA VAL A 47 32.94 2.29 -15.91
C VAL A 47 34.31 2.25 -16.57
N VAL A 48 34.68 3.35 -17.22
CA VAL A 48 35.91 3.45 -18.02
C VAL A 48 36.92 4.33 -17.30
N VAL A 49 38.07 3.75 -16.99
CA VAL A 49 39.20 4.46 -16.40
C VAL A 49 40.27 4.68 -17.46
N GLY A 50 40.92 5.84 -17.45
CA GLY A 50 42.04 6.10 -18.35
C GLY A 50 43.22 5.14 -18.13
N ALA A 51 43.87 4.68 -19.21
CA ALA A 51 45.06 3.83 -19.09
C ALA A 51 46.22 4.50 -18.33
N ASP A 52 46.27 5.83 -18.33
CA ASP A 52 47.25 6.66 -17.60
C ASP A 52 46.69 7.26 -16.30
N ALA A 53 45.54 6.76 -15.82
CA ALA A 53 44.89 7.27 -14.62
C ALA A 53 45.68 6.95 -13.35
N GLN A 54 45.59 7.85 -12.36
CA GLN A 54 46.28 7.67 -11.09
C GLN A 54 45.53 6.68 -10.19
N PRO A 55 46.18 6.07 -9.18
CA PRO A 55 45.52 5.14 -8.27
C PRO A 55 44.25 5.69 -7.61
N ALA A 56 44.16 7.00 -7.37
CA ALA A 56 42.96 7.63 -6.82
C ALA A 56 41.76 7.60 -7.79
N ASP A 57 41.99 7.69 -9.10
CA ASP A 57 40.94 7.54 -10.12
C ASP A 57 40.44 6.09 -10.19
N ILE A 58 41.35 5.11 -10.02
CA ILE A 58 41.01 3.68 -9.98
C ILE A 58 40.16 3.36 -8.75
N VAL A 59 40.52 3.90 -7.58
CA VAL A 59 39.73 3.76 -6.35
C VAL A 59 38.38 4.45 -6.50
N GLY A 60 38.35 5.66 -7.06
CA GLY A 60 37.10 6.38 -7.33
C GLY A 60 36.18 5.65 -8.31
N ALA A 61 36.74 4.99 -9.33
CA ALA A 61 35.97 4.12 -10.21
C ALA A 61 35.36 2.92 -9.48
N GLY A 62 36.07 2.35 -8.50
CA GLY A 62 35.54 1.32 -7.61
C GLY A 62 34.34 1.80 -6.79
N ASP A 63 34.39 3.03 -6.27
CA ASP A 63 33.27 3.64 -5.53
C ASP A 63 32.03 3.83 -6.42
N VAL A 64 32.24 4.23 -7.68
CA VAL A 64 31.17 4.37 -8.69
C VAL A 64 30.57 3.00 -9.04
N VAL A 65 31.39 1.96 -9.23
CA VAL A 65 30.93 0.59 -9.48
C VAL A 65 30.10 0.07 -8.30
N ALA A 66 30.53 0.31 -7.07
CA ALA A 66 29.77 -0.05 -5.88
C ALA A 66 28.39 0.64 -5.85
N GLY A 67 28.32 1.94 -6.21
CA GLY A 67 27.05 2.65 -6.34
C GLY A 67 26.15 2.10 -7.47
N LEU A 68 26.72 1.73 -8.61
CA LEU A 68 25.99 1.12 -9.72
C LEU A 68 25.48 -0.29 -9.41
N SER A 69 26.16 -1.04 -8.54
CA SER A 69 25.71 -2.37 -8.12
C SER A 69 24.36 -2.36 -7.39
N ALA A 70 24.01 -1.23 -6.76
CA ALA A 70 22.69 -1.03 -6.15
C ALA A 70 21.53 -0.97 -7.18
N LEU A 71 21.83 -0.85 -8.48
CA LEU A 71 20.84 -0.92 -9.56
C LEU A 71 20.55 -2.34 -10.06
N SER A 72 21.31 -3.35 -9.61
CA SER A 72 21.16 -4.72 -10.11
C SER A 72 20.12 -5.49 -9.30
N TYR A 73 18.85 -5.33 -9.66
CA TYR A 73 17.72 -6.03 -9.06
C TYR A 73 16.67 -6.34 -10.13
N THR A 74 15.96 -7.47 -10.06
CA THR A 74 14.79 -7.70 -10.92
C THR A 74 13.53 -7.35 -10.15
N MET A 75 12.61 -6.70 -10.84
CA MET A 75 11.24 -6.49 -10.37
C MET A 75 10.45 -7.77 -10.67
N THR A 76 9.84 -8.37 -9.66
CA THR A 76 8.82 -9.40 -9.87
C THR A 76 7.56 -8.72 -10.42
N SER A 77 7.03 -9.20 -11.55
CA SER A 77 5.86 -8.61 -12.20
C SER A 77 4.59 -8.79 -11.36
N GLY A 78 4.11 -7.71 -10.75
CA GLY A 78 2.68 -7.44 -10.57
C GLY A 78 2.25 -6.49 -11.68
N THR A 79 1.31 -6.91 -12.52
CA THR A 79 0.60 -5.99 -13.40
C THR A 79 -0.64 -5.57 -12.63
N THR A 80 -0.62 -4.35 -12.11
CA THR A 80 -1.72 -3.37 -11.97
C THR A 80 -1.15 -2.23 -11.12
N ALA A 81 -1.49 -1.00 -11.49
CA ALA A 81 -0.89 0.20 -10.92
C ALA A 81 -1.49 0.50 -9.54
N THR A 82 -0.83 0.07 -8.47
CA THR A 82 -1.11 0.59 -7.12
C THR A 82 -0.20 1.77 -6.85
N VAL A 83 -0.81 2.90 -6.56
CA VAL A 83 -0.19 4.17 -6.19
C VAL A 83 0.54 3.96 -4.86
N VAL A 84 1.87 4.02 -4.85
CA VAL A 84 2.63 4.20 -3.60
C VAL A 84 2.79 5.70 -3.40
N THR A 85 2.07 6.24 -2.43
CA THR A 85 2.31 7.58 -1.92
C THR A 85 3.43 7.57 -0.90
N GLU A 86 4.23 8.63 -0.93
CA GLU A 86 5.21 8.93 0.12
C GLU A 86 4.41 9.21 1.42
N GLY A 87 4.30 8.22 2.29
CA GLY A 87 3.57 8.33 3.56
C GLY A 87 2.46 7.29 3.73
N GLY A 88 2.53 6.54 4.82
CA GLY A 88 1.61 5.46 5.15
C GLY A 88 2.27 4.45 6.08
N LYS A 89 1.46 3.78 6.88
CA LYS A 89 1.89 2.72 7.80
C LYS A 89 1.40 1.38 7.27
N THR A 90 2.29 0.40 7.26
CA THR A 90 1.97 -0.98 6.90
C THR A 90 2.20 -1.86 8.12
N GLU A 91 1.24 -2.73 8.41
CA GLU A 91 1.33 -3.72 9.49
C GLU A 91 1.05 -5.12 8.94
N ASP A 92 1.78 -6.09 9.49
CA ASP A 92 1.60 -7.51 9.19
C ASP A 92 0.59 -8.06 10.19
N MET A 93 -0.57 -8.51 9.71
CA MET A 93 -1.71 -8.84 10.57
C MET A 93 -2.17 -10.29 10.39
N ASP A 94 -2.37 -10.98 11.52
CA ASP A 94 -3.08 -12.26 11.54
C ASP A 94 -4.57 -12.04 11.22
N ILE A 95 -5.16 -12.91 10.42
CA ILE A 95 -6.58 -12.85 10.05
C ILE A 95 -7.46 -13.03 11.31
N GLY A 96 -8.56 -12.28 11.38
CA GLY A 96 -9.43 -12.17 12.56
C GLY A 96 -8.98 -11.11 13.58
N THR A 97 -7.83 -10.46 13.35
CA THR A 97 -7.34 -9.36 14.19
C THR A 97 -7.97 -8.03 13.77
N ARG A 98 -8.39 -7.22 14.76
CA ARG A 98 -8.85 -5.85 14.52
C ARG A 98 -7.69 -4.92 14.20
N LEU A 99 -7.90 -3.98 13.28
CA LEU A 99 -6.86 -3.01 12.91
C LEU A 99 -6.43 -2.16 14.11
N ASN A 100 -7.33 -1.92 15.06
CA ASN A 100 -7.01 -1.13 16.26
C ASN A 100 -6.29 -1.90 17.38
N ALA A 101 -5.92 -3.17 17.16
CA ALA A 101 -5.20 -3.96 18.13
C ALA A 101 -3.84 -3.33 18.47
N SER A 102 -3.33 -3.58 19.68
CA SER A 102 -2.02 -3.06 20.11
C SER A 102 -0.84 -3.67 19.36
N THR A 103 -1.06 -4.78 18.66
CA THR A 103 -0.11 -5.48 17.79
C THR A 103 -0.26 -5.06 16.33
N ALA A 104 -1.17 -4.14 16.02
CA ALA A 104 -1.42 -3.58 14.70
C ALA A 104 -1.31 -2.04 14.81
N PHE A 105 -2.25 -1.31 14.21
CA PHE A 105 -2.19 0.14 14.08
C PHE A 105 -2.49 0.94 15.35
N THR A 106 -3.02 0.31 16.40
CA THR A 106 -3.68 0.97 17.55
C THR A 106 -4.93 1.77 17.16
N SER A 107 -5.60 2.43 18.10
CA SER A 107 -6.85 3.17 17.83
C SER A 107 -6.68 4.46 17.04
N THR A 108 -5.45 4.92 16.78
CA THR A 108 -5.18 6.29 16.32
C THR A 108 -4.03 6.30 15.33
N ILE A 109 -4.24 6.97 14.21
CA ILE A 109 -3.28 7.17 13.13
C ILE A 109 -3.17 8.67 12.89
N ASP A 110 -1.98 9.22 13.07
CA ASP A 110 -1.68 10.65 12.99
C ASP A 110 -0.53 10.91 11.99
N ASP A 111 0.05 12.11 12.03
CA ASP A 111 1.16 12.54 11.18
C ASP A 111 2.41 11.66 11.33
N SER A 112 2.59 11.01 12.48
CA SER A 112 3.72 10.11 12.73
C SER A 112 3.63 8.83 11.90
N ASP A 113 2.41 8.41 11.56
CA ASP A 113 2.11 7.27 10.69
C ASP A 113 1.89 7.72 9.23
N ILE A 114 1.24 8.88 9.03
CA ILE A 114 0.89 9.44 7.72
C ILE A 114 1.37 10.89 7.63
N PRO A 115 2.60 11.15 7.11
CA PRO A 115 3.21 12.48 7.08
C PRO A 115 2.44 13.57 6.32
N SER A 116 1.41 13.22 5.55
CA SER A 116 0.55 14.19 4.87
C SER A 116 -0.54 14.78 5.76
N PHE A 117 -0.77 14.21 6.95
CA PHE A 117 -1.74 14.74 7.90
C PHE A 117 -1.22 16.04 8.49
N PHE A 118 -2.11 17.00 8.62
CA PHE A 118 -1.80 18.27 9.25
C PHE A 118 -1.49 18.05 10.74
N ASP A 119 -0.35 18.56 11.20
CA ASP A 119 0.03 18.71 12.61
C ASP A 119 0.83 20.02 12.75
N ASP A 120 0.11 21.13 12.93
CA ASP A 120 0.70 22.48 13.03
C ASP A 120 -0.29 23.45 13.68
N GLN A 121 0.04 24.75 13.65
CA GLN A 121 -0.76 25.80 14.22
C GLN A 121 -1.78 26.38 13.24
N VAL A 122 -3.01 26.56 13.71
CA VAL A 122 -4.05 27.31 13.02
C VAL A 122 -4.27 28.67 13.67
N SER A 123 -4.30 29.73 12.86
CA SER A 123 -4.60 31.08 13.34
C SER A 123 -6.08 31.36 13.23
N ILE A 124 -6.74 31.69 14.35
CA ILE A 124 -8.14 32.12 14.37
C ILE A 124 -8.19 33.58 14.82
N SER A 125 -8.92 34.39 14.06
CA SER A 125 -9.10 35.81 14.34
C SER A 125 -10.56 36.20 14.18
N ILE A 126 -11.29 36.33 15.28
CA ILE A 126 -12.71 36.67 15.29
C ILE A 126 -12.95 37.90 16.18
N GLY A 127 -13.66 38.91 15.66
CA GLY A 127 -14.07 40.07 16.43
C GLY A 127 -12.91 40.86 17.08
N GLY A 128 -11.70 40.75 16.51
CA GLY A 128 -10.47 41.36 17.03
C GLY A 128 -9.75 40.56 18.13
N VAL A 129 -10.22 39.36 18.47
CA VAL A 129 -9.45 38.36 19.24
C VAL A 129 -8.67 37.55 18.22
N SER A 130 -7.33 37.51 18.33
CA SER A 130 -6.48 36.78 17.39
C SER A 130 -5.47 35.96 18.17
N ASP A 131 -5.59 34.64 18.03
CA ASP A 131 -4.76 33.65 18.70
C ASP A 131 -4.34 32.56 17.69
N THR A 132 -3.31 31.81 18.04
CA THR A 132 -2.83 30.63 17.30
C THR A 132 -3.08 29.40 18.17
N TYR A 133 -3.57 28.33 17.56
CA TYR A 133 -3.91 27.10 18.26
C TYR A 133 -3.19 25.91 17.64
N ASP A 134 -2.59 25.06 18.48
CA ASP A 134 -2.08 23.75 18.04
C ASP A 134 -3.27 22.84 17.65
N ALA A 135 -3.20 22.22 16.47
CA ALA A 135 -4.22 21.31 15.97
C ALA A 135 -3.61 20.24 15.06
N HIS A 136 -4.26 19.08 14.98
CA HIS A 136 -3.85 17.99 14.11
C HIS A 136 -5.02 17.26 13.45
N GLU A 137 -4.69 16.47 12.43
CA GLU A 137 -5.57 15.53 11.75
C GLU A 137 -5.24 14.09 12.20
N GLU A 138 -6.27 13.28 12.43
CA GLU A 138 -6.09 11.86 12.78
C GLU A 138 -7.20 10.99 12.18
N ILE A 139 -6.88 9.71 11.95
CA ILE A 139 -7.88 8.66 11.78
C ILE A 139 -8.05 7.94 13.11
N ARG A 140 -9.31 7.77 13.54
CA ARG A 140 -9.69 6.91 14.66
C ARG A 140 -10.34 5.64 14.16
N LEU A 141 -9.78 4.51 14.58
CA LEU A 141 -10.33 3.19 14.36
C LEU A 141 -11.27 2.82 15.52
N GLY A 142 -12.43 2.27 15.20
CA GLY A 142 -13.46 1.98 16.17
C GLY A 142 -13.03 0.92 17.19
N THR A 143 -13.45 1.11 18.44
CA THR A 143 -12.93 0.36 19.59
C THR A 143 -13.90 -0.65 20.17
N THR A 144 -15.09 -0.79 19.59
CA THR A 144 -16.15 -1.68 20.06
C THR A 144 -16.53 -2.68 18.99
N ASP A 145 -17.19 -3.77 19.38
CA ASP A 145 -17.65 -4.79 18.43
C ASP A 145 -18.61 -4.21 17.40
N ALA A 146 -19.43 -3.23 17.78
CA ALA A 146 -20.41 -2.58 16.90
C ALA A 146 -19.79 -1.59 15.89
N THR A 147 -18.54 -1.21 16.09
CA THR A 147 -17.79 -0.25 15.25
C THR A 147 -16.45 -0.88 14.85
N SER A 148 -16.41 -2.19 14.65
CA SER A 148 -15.15 -2.89 14.43
C SER A 148 -14.73 -2.85 12.97
N ILE A 149 -13.42 -2.88 12.76
CA ILE A 149 -12.78 -3.06 11.47
C ILE A 149 -11.68 -4.12 11.62
N SER A 150 -11.73 -5.15 10.78
CA SER A 150 -10.88 -6.34 10.88
C SER A 150 -10.69 -7.01 9.53
N ILE A 151 -9.64 -7.83 9.43
CA ILE A 151 -9.40 -8.70 8.28
C ILE A 151 -10.08 -10.02 8.57
N GLU A 152 -10.88 -10.54 7.65
CA GLU A 152 -11.70 -11.74 7.86
C GLU A 152 -11.62 -12.70 6.67
N THR A 153 -12.01 -13.96 6.91
CA THR A 153 -12.43 -14.90 5.87
C THR A 153 -13.93 -15.16 5.99
N GLY A 154 -14.52 -15.89 5.04
CA GLY A 154 -15.92 -16.35 5.15
C GLY A 154 -16.23 -17.11 6.45
N LEU A 155 -15.24 -17.71 7.13
CA LEU A 155 -15.43 -18.40 8.40
C LEU A 155 -15.44 -17.48 9.62
N THR A 156 -14.71 -16.37 9.57
CA THR A 156 -14.48 -15.48 10.72
C THR A 156 -15.26 -14.18 10.69
N ALA A 157 -15.83 -13.84 9.52
CA ALA A 157 -16.75 -12.73 9.37
C ALA A 157 -17.86 -12.76 10.44
N SER A 158 -18.34 -11.57 10.83
CA SER A 158 -19.44 -11.41 11.77
C SER A 158 -20.76 -12.00 11.25
N SER A 159 -20.91 -12.04 9.92
CA SER A 159 -21.90 -12.82 9.18
C SER A 159 -21.18 -13.86 8.29
N PRO A 160 -20.80 -15.02 8.85
CA PRO A 160 -20.10 -16.07 8.12
C PRO A 160 -20.90 -16.55 6.92
N ASP A 161 -20.25 -16.59 5.76
CA ASP A 161 -20.87 -16.90 4.48
C ASP A 161 -19.88 -17.64 3.58
N GLU A 162 -20.39 -18.63 2.86
CA GLU A 162 -19.61 -19.41 1.90
C GLU A 162 -19.37 -18.66 0.58
N ASP A 163 -20.19 -17.65 0.29
CA ASP A 163 -20.08 -16.85 -0.94
C ASP A 163 -18.74 -16.09 -1.01
N PHE A 164 -18.07 -15.88 0.13
CA PHE A 164 -16.70 -15.35 0.18
C PHE A 164 -15.65 -16.32 -0.36
N THR A 165 -15.98 -17.58 -0.56
CA THR A 165 -15.07 -18.63 -1.04
C THR A 165 -13.78 -18.68 -0.18
N ASP A 166 -12.61 -18.71 -0.82
CA ASP A 166 -11.29 -18.64 -0.19
C ASP A 166 -10.72 -17.21 -0.11
N ALA A 167 -11.58 -16.18 -0.21
CA ALA A 167 -11.18 -14.79 -0.12
C ALA A 167 -10.83 -14.35 1.31
N ILE A 168 -9.89 -13.41 1.37
CA ILE A 168 -9.52 -12.65 2.55
C ILE A 168 -9.95 -11.22 2.30
N PHE A 169 -10.69 -10.62 3.23
CA PHE A 169 -11.31 -9.32 2.98
C PHE A 169 -11.36 -8.42 4.23
N LEU A 170 -11.59 -7.13 3.99
CA LEU A 170 -11.78 -6.14 5.04
C LEU A 170 -13.25 -6.10 5.44
N GLN A 171 -13.54 -6.50 6.67
CA GLN A 171 -14.83 -6.24 7.28
C GLN A 171 -14.78 -4.89 8.00
N ALA A 172 -15.74 -4.00 7.70
CA ALA A 172 -15.84 -2.69 8.32
C ALA A 172 -17.30 -2.42 8.70
N LEU A 173 -17.58 -2.20 9.98
CA LEU A 173 -18.93 -1.86 10.44
C LEU A 173 -19.14 -0.33 10.44
N THR A 174 -20.39 0.10 10.51
CA THR A 174 -20.74 1.52 10.62
C THR A 174 -19.97 2.20 11.77
N GLY A 175 -19.36 3.34 11.48
CA GLY A 175 -18.55 4.12 12.42
C GLY A 175 -17.21 3.48 12.80
N SER A 176 -16.76 2.46 12.07
CA SER A 176 -15.47 1.80 12.32
C SER A 176 -14.24 2.62 11.94
N VAL A 177 -14.40 3.59 11.03
CA VAL A 177 -13.37 4.54 10.65
C VAL A 177 -13.92 5.95 10.81
N LYS A 178 -13.17 6.81 11.50
CA LYS A 178 -13.48 8.24 11.61
C LYS A 178 -12.26 9.06 11.26
N TYR A 179 -12.47 10.10 10.47
CA TYR A 179 -11.50 11.17 10.32
C TYR A 179 -11.81 12.30 11.29
N LYS A 180 -10.78 12.90 11.91
CA LYS A 180 -10.94 13.99 12.86
C LYS A 180 -9.94 15.11 12.61
N TYR A 181 -10.42 16.34 12.65
CA TYR A 181 -9.61 17.54 12.87
C TYR A 181 -9.77 17.95 14.34
N VAL A 182 -8.67 17.91 15.08
CA VAL A 182 -8.63 18.04 16.55
C VAL A 182 -7.86 19.28 16.95
N PHE A 183 -8.43 20.10 17.84
CA PHE A 183 -7.70 21.17 18.52
C PHE A 183 -7.04 20.62 19.79
N ASP A 184 -5.72 20.69 19.87
CA ASP A 184 -4.94 20.13 20.98
C ASP A 184 -4.96 21.00 22.24
N GLU A 185 -5.41 22.24 22.09
CA GLU A 185 -5.57 23.17 23.19
C GLU A 185 -6.93 23.87 23.20
N ALA A 186 -7.23 24.47 24.36
CA ALA A 186 -8.51 25.13 24.56
C ALA A 186 -8.57 26.47 23.81
N LEU A 187 -9.57 26.62 22.95
CA LEU A 187 -9.92 27.86 22.29
C LEU A 187 -10.24 28.95 23.32
N SER A 188 -9.76 30.17 23.06
CA SER A 188 -10.09 31.35 23.85
C SER A 188 -11.54 31.79 23.64
N ALA A 189 -12.15 32.40 24.65
CA ALA A 189 -13.46 33.03 24.50
C ALA A 189 -13.42 34.12 23.40
N GLY A 190 -14.36 34.08 22.47
CA GLY A 190 -14.38 34.93 21.29
C GLY A 190 -13.72 34.28 20.06
N ASN A 191 -13.12 33.10 20.21
CA ASN A 191 -12.55 32.28 19.14
C ASN A 191 -13.20 30.87 19.09
N TYR A 192 -14.37 30.67 19.69
CA TYR A 192 -15.07 29.39 19.59
C TYR A 192 -15.61 29.18 18.16
N ILE A 193 -15.88 27.94 17.76
CA ILE A 193 -16.36 27.65 16.40
C ILE A 193 -17.66 28.42 16.12
N ASN A 194 -18.56 28.50 17.11
CA ASN A 194 -19.83 29.22 17.00
C ASN A 194 -19.71 30.76 17.12
N ASP A 195 -18.49 31.30 17.24
CA ASP A 195 -18.24 32.75 17.16
C ASP A 195 -17.92 33.18 15.71
N SER A 196 -17.71 32.23 14.78
CA SER A 196 -17.40 32.52 13.37
C SER A 196 -18.51 33.27 12.66
N THR A 197 -18.17 34.12 11.70
CA THR A 197 -19.12 34.86 10.85
C THR A 197 -18.62 34.89 9.40
N ASP A 198 -19.42 35.39 8.46
CA ASP A 198 -18.98 35.61 7.07
C ASP A 198 -17.76 36.55 6.96
N ASN A 199 -17.73 37.57 7.82
CA ASN A 199 -16.66 38.57 7.90
C ASN A 199 -15.40 38.03 8.58
N ASP A 200 -15.58 37.27 9.65
CA ASP A 200 -14.53 36.63 10.44
C ASP A 200 -14.74 35.11 10.46
N PRO A 201 -14.48 34.39 9.35
CA PRO A 201 -14.65 32.95 9.27
C PRO A 201 -13.48 32.21 9.95
N ILE A 202 -13.72 30.95 10.29
CA ILE A 202 -12.63 30.02 10.63
C ILE A 202 -12.23 29.28 9.36
N ILE A 203 -10.94 29.33 9.02
CA ILE A 203 -10.38 28.69 7.83
C ILE A 203 -9.48 27.56 8.29
N LEU A 204 -9.84 26.33 7.96
CA LEU A 204 -9.10 25.12 8.28
C LEU A 204 -8.61 24.45 7.00
N ASN A 205 -7.47 23.78 7.06
CA ASN A 205 -7.14 22.76 6.06
C ASN A 205 -7.74 21.45 6.56
N PHE A 206 -8.77 20.95 5.91
CA PHE A 206 -9.51 19.76 6.29
C PHE A 206 -9.43 18.75 5.14
N MET A 207 -8.74 17.62 5.35
CA MET A 207 -8.51 16.60 4.31
C MET A 207 -7.82 17.18 3.06
N GLY A 208 -6.85 18.07 3.27
CA GLY A 208 -6.11 18.73 2.19
C GLY A 208 -6.91 19.79 1.41
N ARG A 209 -8.08 20.22 1.91
CA ARG A 209 -8.93 21.26 1.30
C ARG A 209 -9.23 22.37 2.29
N GLU A 210 -9.43 23.57 1.78
CA GLU A 210 -9.86 24.70 2.60
C GLU A 210 -11.32 24.53 3.02
N LEU A 211 -11.57 24.42 4.33
CA LEU A 211 -12.90 24.45 4.93
C LEU A 211 -13.09 25.82 5.60
N ARG A 212 -14.02 26.61 5.07
CA ARG A 212 -14.31 27.96 5.56
C ARG A 212 -15.65 27.97 6.29
N ILE A 213 -15.58 27.96 7.61
CA ILE A 213 -16.73 27.93 8.53
C ILE A 213 -17.17 29.37 8.81
N THR A 214 -18.43 29.67 8.52
CA THR A 214 -19.03 31.01 8.68
C THR A 214 -20.10 31.08 9.77
N ASP A 215 -20.59 29.94 10.26
CA ASP A 215 -21.46 29.85 11.43
C ASP A 215 -21.39 28.43 12.02
N ALA A 216 -21.75 28.26 13.29
CA ALA A 216 -21.87 26.93 13.88
C ALA A 216 -22.83 26.89 15.09
N SER A 217 -23.42 25.73 15.31
CA SER A 217 -24.17 25.40 16.53
C SER A 217 -23.43 24.33 17.35
N SER A 218 -24.08 23.71 18.33
CA SER A 218 -23.48 22.62 19.09
C SER A 218 -23.20 21.36 18.27
N ASN A 219 -23.89 21.19 17.15
CA ASN A 219 -23.90 19.98 16.32
C ASN A 219 -24.13 20.28 14.83
N SER A 220 -23.80 21.49 14.39
CA SER A 220 -23.86 21.86 12.97
C SER A 220 -22.82 22.93 12.65
N ILE A 221 -22.37 22.98 11.40
CA ILE A 221 -21.51 24.03 10.83
C ILE A 221 -22.12 24.55 9.55
N THR A 222 -21.98 25.84 9.30
CA THR A 222 -22.27 26.47 8.00
C THR A 222 -20.94 26.78 7.33
N VAL A 223 -20.79 26.32 6.09
CA VAL A 223 -19.53 26.45 5.35
C VAL A 223 -19.76 27.05 3.97
N ASP A 224 -18.74 27.72 3.45
CA ASP A 224 -18.68 28.15 2.06
C ASP A 224 -18.27 26.96 1.18
N THR A 225 -19.21 26.36 0.46
CA THR A 225 -18.97 25.17 -0.39
C THR A 225 -18.56 25.54 -1.83
N GLY A 226 -18.98 26.71 -2.32
CA GLY A 226 -18.76 27.13 -3.70
C GLY A 226 -17.35 27.65 -4.01
N GLU A 227 -17.07 27.90 -5.28
CA GLU A 227 -15.79 28.49 -5.71
C GLU A 227 -15.74 30.00 -5.43
N ARG A 228 -14.67 30.43 -4.74
CA ARG A 228 -14.47 31.82 -4.31
C ARG A 228 -13.66 32.63 -5.33
N PHE A 229 -14.19 33.77 -5.72
CA PHE A 229 -13.54 34.73 -6.62
C PHE A 229 -13.52 36.13 -6.02
N VAL A 230 -12.37 36.79 -6.06
CA VAL A 230 -12.26 38.22 -5.81
C VAL A 230 -12.25 38.92 -7.16
N LEU A 231 -13.32 39.66 -7.47
CA LEU A 231 -13.52 40.27 -8.77
C LEU A 231 -13.56 41.79 -8.67
N LYS A 232 -12.98 42.48 -9.65
CA LYS A 232 -13.25 43.90 -9.90
C LYS A 232 -14.44 44.06 -10.84
N ALA A 233 -15.11 45.21 -10.81
CA ALA A 233 -16.19 45.45 -11.75
C ALA A 233 -15.70 45.40 -13.21
N GLY A 234 -16.45 44.68 -14.05
CA GLY A 234 -16.10 44.33 -15.42
C GLY A 234 -15.17 43.13 -15.56
N GLU A 235 -14.63 42.58 -14.47
CA GLU A 235 -13.83 41.36 -14.47
C GLU A 235 -14.71 40.12 -14.45
N SER A 236 -14.29 39.09 -15.19
CA SER A 236 -14.95 37.80 -15.24
C SER A 236 -14.01 36.68 -14.82
N ALA A 237 -14.52 35.73 -14.05
CA ALA A 237 -13.88 34.45 -13.77
C ALA A 237 -14.73 33.30 -14.31
N THR A 238 -14.15 32.10 -14.37
CA THR A 238 -14.84 30.90 -14.80
C THR A 238 -14.68 29.83 -13.74
N THR A 239 -15.80 29.22 -13.33
CA THR A 239 -15.81 28.09 -12.40
C THR A 239 -15.24 26.82 -13.04
N SER A 240 -14.87 25.82 -12.24
CA SER A 240 -14.41 24.52 -12.74
C SER A 240 -15.41 23.82 -13.67
N ASP A 241 -16.72 24.04 -13.45
CA ASP A 241 -17.80 23.53 -14.31
C ASP A 241 -18.14 24.44 -15.51
N GLY A 242 -17.33 25.47 -15.76
CA GLY A 242 -17.36 26.30 -16.96
C GLY A 242 -18.35 27.48 -16.93
N LYS A 243 -18.95 27.81 -15.79
CA LYS A 243 -19.84 28.98 -15.65
C LYS A 243 -19.00 30.25 -15.62
N THR A 244 -19.36 31.25 -16.42
CA THR A 244 -18.71 32.56 -16.40
C THR A 244 -19.39 33.48 -15.39
N VAL A 245 -18.64 33.92 -14.39
CA VAL A 245 -19.06 34.83 -13.32
C VAL A 245 -18.47 36.21 -13.60
N THR A 246 -19.25 37.27 -13.54
CA THR A 246 -18.80 38.65 -13.78
C THR A 246 -19.34 39.57 -12.70
N LEU A 247 -18.47 40.40 -12.11
CA LEU A 247 -18.92 41.51 -11.27
C LEU A 247 -19.28 42.71 -12.16
N VAL A 248 -20.48 43.26 -12.02
CA VAL A 248 -20.93 44.41 -12.82
C VAL A 248 -20.62 45.73 -12.13
N GLN A 249 -20.98 45.84 -10.86
CA GLN A 249 -20.79 47.01 -10.00
C GLN A 249 -21.09 46.64 -8.55
N THR A 250 -20.64 47.47 -7.61
CA THR A 250 -21.05 47.42 -6.20
C THR A 250 -21.90 48.63 -5.83
N THR A 251 -22.57 48.57 -4.69
CA THR A 251 -23.30 49.71 -4.14
C THR A 251 -23.28 49.62 -2.63
N SER A 252 -22.66 50.59 -1.97
CA SER A 252 -22.76 50.70 -0.52
C SER A 252 -24.09 51.29 -0.10
N SER A 253 -24.66 50.77 0.99
CA SER A 253 -25.92 51.26 1.52
C SER A 253 -25.94 51.31 3.04
N SER A 254 -26.85 52.10 3.61
CA SER A 254 -26.96 52.24 5.07
C SER A 254 -27.43 50.99 5.80
N SER A 255 -27.87 49.96 5.09
CA SER A 255 -28.37 48.70 5.67
C SER A 255 -27.46 47.50 5.38
N SER A 256 -26.95 47.39 4.16
CA SER A 256 -26.00 46.35 3.73
C SER A 256 -25.42 46.74 2.38
N ASP A 257 -24.15 46.47 2.16
CA ASP A 257 -23.55 46.70 0.85
C ASP A 257 -24.02 45.61 -0.12
N LYS A 258 -23.90 45.87 -1.42
CA LYS A 258 -24.48 45.02 -2.47
C LYS A 258 -23.55 44.89 -3.65
N ALA A 259 -23.55 43.73 -4.26
CA ALA A 259 -22.89 43.49 -5.54
C ALA A 259 -23.91 43.08 -6.61
N GLN A 260 -23.77 43.62 -7.81
CA GLN A 260 -24.48 43.12 -8.98
C GLN A 260 -23.59 42.11 -9.69
N VAL A 261 -24.00 40.86 -9.68
CA VAL A 261 -23.24 39.73 -10.25
C VAL A 261 -24.00 39.14 -11.42
N THR A 262 -23.28 38.79 -12.48
CA THR A 262 -23.80 38.06 -13.64
C THR A 262 -23.17 36.67 -13.72
N VAL A 263 -23.99 35.62 -13.82
CA VAL A 263 -23.55 34.24 -14.06
C VAL A 263 -24.15 33.75 -15.36
N ASN A 264 -23.32 33.37 -16.34
CA ASN A 264 -23.75 32.93 -17.68
C ASN A 264 -24.74 33.87 -18.41
N GLY A 265 -24.69 35.17 -18.10
CA GLY A 265 -25.56 36.20 -18.67
C GLY A 265 -26.79 36.55 -17.83
N ASP A 266 -27.15 35.73 -16.83
CA ASP A 266 -28.22 36.04 -15.87
C ASP A 266 -27.66 36.90 -14.73
N SER A 267 -28.36 37.97 -14.37
CA SER A 267 -27.85 38.96 -13.41
C SER A 267 -28.74 39.07 -12.18
N ALA A 268 -28.11 39.18 -11.00
CA ALA A 268 -28.80 39.47 -9.75
C ALA A 268 -28.03 40.51 -8.94
N VAL A 269 -28.76 41.26 -8.10
CA VAL A 269 -28.18 42.07 -7.03
C VAL A 269 -28.27 41.26 -5.75
N VAL A 270 -27.12 41.03 -5.13
CA VAL A 270 -27.00 40.25 -3.89
C VAL A 270 -26.50 41.19 -2.81
N ASN A 271 -27.08 41.10 -1.62
CA ASN A 271 -26.53 41.83 -0.47
C ASN A 271 -25.25 41.11 -0.02
N GLU A 272 -24.33 41.87 0.57
CA GLU A 272 -23.23 41.31 1.35
C GLU A 272 -23.78 40.37 2.45
N ASP A 273 -23.02 39.33 2.74
CA ASP A 273 -23.33 38.25 3.69
C ASP A 273 -24.68 37.58 3.38
N SER A 274 -25.02 37.45 2.10
CA SER A 274 -26.27 36.83 1.66
C SER A 274 -26.08 35.93 0.45
N VAL A 275 -26.84 34.83 0.44
CA VAL A 275 -26.98 33.93 -0.71
C VAL A 275 -28.15 34.35 -1.61
N ARG A 276 -28.05 34.03 -2.90
CA ARG A 276 -29.12 34.21 -3.86
C ARG A 276 -29.04 33.21 -5.02
N ASN A 277 -30.18 32.64 -5.37
CA ASN A 277 -30.30 31.77 -6.54
C ASN A 277 -30.39 32.55 -7.87
N LEU A 278 -29.56 32.13 -8.81
CA LEU A 278 -29.57 32.47 -10.23
C LEU A 278 -29.85 31.18 -11.03
N GLY A 279 -31.13 30.86 -11.23
CA GLY A 279 -31.52 29.58 -11.82
C GLY A 279 -31.27 28.42 -10.84
N SER A 280 -30.45 27.45 -11.24
CA SER A 280 -30.03 26.30 -10.41
C SER A 280 -28.66 26.50 -9.75
N THR A 281 -28.13 27.73 -9.76
CA THR A 281 -26.84 28.06 -9.14
C THR A 281 -27.06 29.11 -8.08
N GLU A 282 -26.61 28.82 -6.88
CA GLU A 282 -26.54 29.79 -5.80
C GLU A 282 -25.26 30.62 -5.91
N ILE A 283 -25.38 31.90 -5.57
CA ILE A 283 -24.24 32.80 -5.39
C ILE A 283 -24.30 33.46 -4.02
N LYS A 284 -23.16 33.55 -3.36
CA LYS A 284 -22.96 34.30 -2.11
C LYS A 284 -22.00 35.46 -2.36
N VAL A 285 -22.30 36.61 -1.76
CA VAL A 285 -21.39 37.76 -1.77
C VAL A 285 -20.93 37.98 -0.35
N SER A 286 -19.63 37.83 -0.08
CA SER A 286 -19.09 37.82 1.29
C SER A 286 -18.31 39.09 1.66
N ASP A 287 -17.98 39.95 0.70
CA ASP A 287 -17.23 41.19 0.95
C ASP A 287 -17.49 42.14 -0.21
N VAL A 288 -17.80 43.40 0.09
CA VAL A 288 -18.10 44.43 -0.90
C VAL A 288 -17.29 45.69 -0.60
N ILE A 289 -16.53 46.13 -1.60
CA ILE A 289 -15.77 47.39 -1.57
C ILE A 289 -16.31 48.31 -2.66
N ASP A 290 -17.12 49.28 -2.27
CA ASP A 290 -17.56 50.40 -3.11
C ASP A 290 -16.54 51.53 -3.03
N SER A 291 -15.90 51.85 -4.16
CA SER A 291 -14.91 52.90 -4.27
C SER A 291 -15.37 53.96 -5.27
N ASP A 292 -14.83 55.19 -5.18
CA ASP A 292 -15.22 56.28 -6.07
C ASP A 292 -14.93 55.94 -7.55
N GLY A 293 -15.95 55.44 -8.25
CA GLY A 293 -15.92 55.04 -9.66
C GLY A 293 -16.02 53.53 -9.84
N ILE A 294 -16.98 53.09 -10.67
CA ILE A 294 -17.34 51.67 -10.86
C ILE A 294 -16.11 50.79 -11.16
N GLU A 295 -15.13 51.31 -11.91
CA GLU A 295 -13.89 50.59 -12.24
C GLU A 295 -13.00 50.20 -11.04
N PHE A 296 -13.29 50.71 -9.84
CA PHE A 296 -12.59 50.40 -8.59
C PHE A 296 -13.40 49.51 -7.65
N ASP A 297 -14.67 49.26 -7.98
CA ASP A 297 -15.54 48.37 -7.23
C ASP A 297 -14.95 46.96 -7.20
N THR A 298 -14.91 46.36 -6.01
CA THR A 298 -14.43 44.99 -5.82
C THR A 298 -15.43 44.23 -4.95
N ALA A 299 -15.66 42.96 -5.26
CA ALA A 299 -16.46 42.10 -4.40
C ALA A 299 -15.89 40.68 -4.38
N THR A 300 -16.04 40.01 -3.25
CA THR A 300 -15.82 38.57 -3.19
C THR A 300 -17.13 37.84 -3.45
N VAL A 301 -17.13 37.00 -4.48
CA VAL A 301 -18.28 36.22 -4.93
C VAL A 301 -17.94 34.74 -4.82
N ILE A 302 -18.80 33.99 -4.15
CA ILE A 302 -18.73 32.53 -4.04
C ILE A 302 -19.85 31.95 -4.89
N VAL A 303 -19.51 31.02 -5.78
CA VAL A 303 -20.45 30.48 -6.77
C VAL A 303 -20.55 28.98 -6.65
N GLY A 304 -21.77 28.48 -6.49
CA GLY A 304 -22.02 27.05 -6.45
C GLY A 304 -21.72 26.37 -7.79
N THR A 305 -21.14 25.19 -7.71
CA THR A 305 -20.75 24.38 -8.87
C THR A 305 -21.62 23.14 -8.95
N ALA A 306 -21.58 22.43 -10.09
CA ALA A 306 -22.21 21.11 -10.19
C ALA A 306 -21.69 20.15 -9.12
N ALA A 307 -20.41 20.27 -8.75
CA ALA A 307 -19.79 19.47 -7.69
C ALA A 307 -20.26 19.85 -6.30
N THR A 308 -21.03 20.93 -6.10
CA THR A 308 -21.58 21.34 -4.79
C THR A 308 -23.11 21.30 -4.77
N GLY A 309 -23.73 20.52 -5.66
CA GLY A 309 -25.19 20.53 -5.84
C GLY A 309 -25.75 21.87 -6.37
N GLY A 310 -24.87 22.80 -6.76
CA GLY A 310 -25.21 24.18 -7.13
C GLY A 310 -25.20 25.16 -5.96
N GLU A 311 -24.80 24.75 -4.77
CA GLU A 311 -24.83 25.58 -3.55
C GLU A 311 -23.53 26.36 -3.36
N ALA A 312 -23.64 27.59 -2.90
CA ALA A 312 -22.50 28.46 -2.61
C ALA A 312 -22.14 28.45 -1.12
N SER A 313 -23.12 28.15 -0.26
CA SER A 313 -22.95 27.96 1.17
C SER A 313 -24.01 27.00 1.67
N ASP A 314 -23.62 26.07 2.54
CA ASP A 314 -24.53 25.06 3.08
C ASP A 314 -24.32 24.85 4.59
N THR A 315 -25.34 24.34 5.27
CA THR A 315 -25.33 24.02 6.71
C THR A 315 -25.42 22.52 6.91
N PHE A 316 -24.34 21.93 7.41
CA PHE A 316 -24.25 20.51 7.75
C PHE A 316 -24.48 20.28 9.24
N SER A 317 -25.40 19.39 9.57
CA SER A 317 -25.71 18.92 10.92
C SER A 317 -25.10 17.54 11.19
N ASP A 318 -25.07 17.14 12.46
CA ASP A 318 -24.71 15.78 12.86
C ASP A 318 -25.58 14.72 12.15
N GLY A 319 -24.93 13.78 11.47
CA GLY A 319 -25.57 12.75 10.66
C GLY A 319 -25.89 13.16 9.23
N ASP A 320 -25.69 14.42 8.83
CA ASP A 320 -25.87 14.85 7.45
C ASP A 320 -24.78 14.25 6.55
N GLU A 321 -25.10 14.12 5.27
CA GLU A 321 -24.28 13.41 4.30
C GLU A 321 -22.97 14.15 3.99
N TYR A 322 -21.85 13.42 3.92
CA TYR A 322 -20.55 13.96 3.48
C TYR A 322 -20.25 13.45 2.06
N VAL A 323 -20.79 14.13 1.06
CA VAL A 323 -20.72 13.66 -0.34
C VAL A 323 -19.67 14.34 -1.19
N ILE A 324 -19.08 15.46 -0.73
CA ILE A 324 -18.11 16.23 -1.53
C ILE A 324 -16.92 16.70 -0.67
N PRO A 325 -15.70 16.23 -0.97
CA PRO A 325 -15.40 15.20 -1.96
C PRO A 325 -15.80 13.81 -1.46
N CYS A 326 -16.48 12.99 -2.26
CA CYS A 326 -16.75 11.59 -1.92
C CYS A 326 -15.52 10.69 -2.09
N GLY A 327 -15.58 9.47 -1.55
CA GLY A 327 -14.69 8.38 -1.94
C GLY A 327 -14.80 8.11 -3.44
N THR A 328 -13.70 7.72 -4.07
CA THR A 328 -13.60 7.52 -5.53
C THR A 328 -12.98 6.18 -5.91
N LEU A 329 -12.45 5.43 -4.94
CA LEU A 329 -11.76 4.16 -5.20
C LEU A 329 -12.60 2.97 -4.75
N TRP A 330 -13.15 3.02 -3.54
CA TRP A 330 -14.11 2.06 -3.04
C TRP A 330 -15.52 2.57 -3.31
N HIS A 331 -16.35 1.75 -3.94
CA HIS A 331 -17.80 1.98 -4.07
C HIS A 331 -18.19 3.37 -4.66
N THR A 332 -18.03 3.55 -5.98
CA THR A 332 -18.23 4.85 -6.67
C THR A 332 -19.65 5.43 -6.62
N ASP A 333 -20.62 4.67 -6.13
CA ASP A 333 -22.01 5.10 -5.97
C ASP A 333 -22.25 5.81 -4.61
N GLY A 334 -21.29 5.76 -3.67
CA GLY A 334 -21.38 6.36 -2.33
C GLY A 334 -21.31 7.89 -2.25
N CYS A 335 -21.28 8.56 -3.40
CA CYS A 335 -21.55 10.00 -3.52
C CYS A 335 -23.06 10.32 -3.55
N ASP A 336 -23.92 9.32 -3.33
CA ASP A 336 -25.36 9.49 -3.23
C ASP A 336 -25.76 10.12 -1.89
N ASN A 337 -26.70 11.06 -1.94
CA ASN A 337 -27.27 11.65 -0.74
C ASN A 337 -28.28 10.70 -0.06
N ASP A 338 -28.80 9.71 -0.77
CA ASP A 338 -29.77 8.76 -0.20
C ASP A 338 -29.09 7.62 0.60
N ASP A 339 -27.83 7.31 0.30
CA ASP A 339 -27.03 6.24 0.93
C ASP A 339 -25.53 6.63 0.92
N PRO A 340 -25.11 7.55 1.80
CA PRO A 340 -23.76 8.11 1.76
C PRO A 340 -22.75 7.21 2.47
N ASP A 341 -21.58 6.99 1.86
CA ASP A 341 -20.49 6.24 2.48
C ASP A 341 -19.98 6.89 3.78
N TRP A 342 -20.12 8.21 3.86
CA TRP A 342 -19.57 9.05 4.92
C TRP A 342 -20.60 10.08 5.37
N VAL A 343 -20.66 10.31 6.68
CA VAL A 343 -21.52 11.32 7.30
C VAL A 343 -20.74 12.22 8.24
N TRP A 344 -21.19 13.46 8.36
CA TRP A 344 -20.73 14.38 9.39
C TRP A 344 -21.06 13.82 10.80
N SER A 345 -20.10 13.84 11.73
CA SER A 345 -20.28 13.32 13.11
C SER A 345 -20.20 14.43 14.17
N LEU A 346 -20.78 15.59 13.85
CA LEU A 346 -20.59 16.85 14.57
C LEU A 346 -21.20 16.86 15.97
N SER A 347 -20.37 16.92 17.00
CA SER A 347 -20.85 17.09 18.37
C SER A 347 -19.94 17.94 19.24
N GLY A 348 -20.53 18.71 20.14
CA GLY A 348 -19.78 19.49 21.13
C GLY A 348 -18.97 20.65 20.54
N LEU A 349 -19.36 21.16 19.36
CA LEU A 349 -18.62 22.21 18.63
C LEU A 349 -18.54 23.56 19.37
N THR A 350 -19.46 23.82 20.31
CA THR A 350 -19.46 25.01 21.17
C THR A 350 -18.58 24.86 22.41
N GLY A 351 -17.87 23.74 22.54
CA GLY A 351 -16.89 23.49 23.60
C GLY A 351 -15.59 24.25 23.36
N THR A 352 -14.70 24.20 24.37
CA THR A 352 -13.37 24.84 24.26
C THR A 352 -12.37 24.01 23.47
N THR A 353 -12.59 22.71 23.29
CA THR A 353 -11.73 21.80 22.49
C THR A 353 -12.63 21.04 21.51
N PRO A 354 -13.17 21.74 20.50
CA PRO A 354 -14.08 21.14 19.52
C PRO A 354 -13.31 20.14 18.64
N VAL A 355 -14.05 19.19 18.07
CA VAL A 355 -13.52 18.26 17.06
C VAL A 355 -14.48 18.30 15.88
N ILE A 356 -13.94 18.43 14.68
CA ILE A 356 -14.73 18.33 13.44
C ILE A 356 -14.41 16.97 12.85
N ASP A 357 -15.42 16.13 12.68
CA ASP A 357 -15.21 14.76 12.24
C ASP A 357 -16.23 14.27 11.22
N VAL A 358 -15.77 13.27 10.47
CA VAL A 358 -16.54 12.55 9.45
C VAL A 358 -16.39 11.07 9.78
N SER A 359 -17.49 10.34 9.71
CA SER A 359 -17.60 8.94 10.13
C SER A 359 -18.04 8.08 8.96
N PHE A 360 -17.40 6.92 8.81
CA PHE A 360 -17.84 5.89 7.88
C PHE A 360 -19.26 5.45 8.25
N ASN A 361 -20.15 5.37 7.28
CA ASN A 361 -21.58 5.15 7.50
C ASN A 361 -22.08 3.81 6.95
N GLU A 362 -21.27 3.10 6.18
CA GLU A 362 -21.64 1.80 5.63
C GLU A 362 -21.35 0.62 6.57
N ARG A 363 -21.90 -0.53 6.18
CA ARG A 363 -21.57 -1.83 6.77
C ARG A 363 -21.11 -2.77 5.68
N ILE A 364 -19.85 -3.17 5.77
CA ILE A 364 -19.21 -4.15 4.90
C ILE A 364 -19.09 -5.45 5.69
N ASP A 365 -20.04 -6.37 5.50
CA ASP A 365 -20.01 -7.68 6.16
C ASP A 365 -20.58 -8.85 5.33
N SER A 366 -20.89 -8.60 4.06
CA SER A 366 -21.33 -9.58 3.08
C SER A 366 -20.64 -9.36 1.73
N THR A 367 -20.74 -10.34 0.83
CA THR A 367 -20.21 -10.24 -0.54
C THR A 367 -20.94 -9.20 -1.38
N ASP A 368 -22.22 -8.96 -1.11
CA ASP A 368 -23.04 -7.94 -1.79
C ASP A 368 -22.53 -6.51 -1.52
N ASP A 369 -21.81 -6.29 -0.41
CA ASP A 369 -21.25 -5.00 -0.03
C ASP A 369 -19.93 -4.67 -0.76
N ASN A 370 -19.48 -5.55 -1.67
CA ASN A 370 -18.21 -5.43 -2.40
C ASN A 370 -17.01 -5.05 -1.49
N PRO A 371 -16.72 -5.86 -0.44
CA PRO A 371 -15.64 -5.58 0.49
C PRO A 371 -14.30 -5.46 -0.22
N PRO A 372 -13.35 -4.67 0.33
CA PRO A 372 -11.98 -4.74 -0.13
C PRO A 372 -11.39 -6.14 0.10
N MET A 373 -10.86 -6.79 -0.94
CA MET A 373 -10.36 -8.17 -0.88
C MET A 373 -8.89 -8.28 -1.30
N VAL A 374 -8.15 -9.24 -0.74
CA VAL A 374 -6.80 -9.56 -1.20
C VAL A 374 -6.84 -10.15 -2.62
N GLY A 375 -6.11 -9.56 -3.57
CA GLY A 375 -5.86 -10.15 -4.89
C GLY A 375 -6.80 -9.75 -6.03
N ASP A 376 -7.83 -8.94 -5.77
CA ASP A 376 -8.68 -8.30 -6.81
C ASP A 376 -8.22 -6.89 -7.24
N ASP A 377 -7.64 -6.76 -8.43
CA ASP A 377 -6.99 -5.55 -8.97
C ASP A 377 -7.84 -4.25 -8.96
N GLU A 378 -9.16 -4.31 -8.76
CA GLU A 378 -10.06 -3.15 -8.73
C GLU A 378 -10.64 -2.82 -7.34
N ASN A 379 -10.53 -3.72 -6.34
CA ASN A 379 -11.22 -3.62 -5.04
C ASN A 379 -10.26 -3.75 -3.83
N HIS A 380 -9.05 -3.22 -3.89
CA HIS A 380 -8.07 -3.39 -2.78
C HIS A 380 -8.20 -2.39 -1.65
N VAL A 381 -9.05 -1.38 -1.78
CA VAL A 381 -8.96 -0.18 -0.97
C VAL A 381 -10.32 0.19 -0.40
N LEU A 382 -10.35 0.64 0.86
CA LEU A 382 -11.39 1.49 1.44
C LEU A 382 -10.83 2.92 1.53
N ASP A 383 -11.33 3.85 0.72
CA ASP A 383 -10.83 5.22 0.71
C ASP A 383 -11.66 6.19 1.56
N LEU A 384 -10.95 7.11 2.20
CA LEU A 384 -11.55 8.26 2.85
C LEU A 384 -12.03 9.28 1.80
N PRO A 385 -12.92 10.20 2.19
CA PRO A 385 -13.47 11.19 1.28
C PRO A 385 -12.38 11.94 0.48
N GLY A 386 -12.57 12.03 -0.85
CA GLY A 386 -11.63 12.64 -1.78
C GLY A 386 -10.32 11.88 -1.97
N GLY A 387 -10.22 10.62 -1.54
CA GLY A 387 -8.99 9.84 -1.58
C GLY A 387 -7.89 10.40 -0.69
N PHE A 388 -8.25 11.20 0.33
CA PHE A 388 -7.28 11.88 1.20
C PHE A 388 -6.42 10.89 1.99
N ALA A 389 -7.03 9.79 2.41
CA ALA A 389 -6.38 8.64 2.99
C ALA A 389 -7.10 7.37 2.55
N TRP A 390 -6.52 6.22 2.82
CA TRP A 390 -7.07 4.95 2.38
C TRP A 390 -6.53 3.79 3.22
N ILE A 391 -7.29 2.68 3.25
CA ILE A 391 -6.90 1.42 3.87
C ILE A 391 -6.85 0.36 2.76
N SER A 392 -5.69 -0.26 2.52
CA SER A 392 -5.55 -1.35 1.55
C SER A 392 -5.24 -2.69 2.18
N LEU A 393 -5.73 -3.74 1.53
CA LEU A 393 -5.32 -5.12 1.80
C LEU A 393 -4.33 -5.53 0.72
N ASP A 394 -3.07 -5.63 1.11
CA ASP A 394 -2.00 -6.11 0.24
C ASP A 394 -1.93 -7.66 0.29
N LYS A 395 -1.18 -8.25 -0.66
CA LYS A 395 -1.12 -9.71 -0.87
C LYS A 395 -0.84 -10.49 0.42
N ALA A 396 -1.56 -11.58 0.69
CA ALA A 396 -1.23 -12.51 1.79
C ALA A 396 0.20 -13.07 1.68
N ALA A 397 0.80 -13.43 2.82
CA ALA A 397 2.19 -13.86 2.99
C ALA A 397 2.63 -14.92 1.96
N THR A 398 1.75 -15.87 1.63
CA THR A 398 2.01 -16.87 0.58
C THR A 398 0.81 -17.12 -0.32
N ASN A 399 1.10 -17.42 -1.59
CA ASN A 399 0.14 -17.97 -2.55
C ASN A 399 0.57 -19.36 -3.04
N ASP A 400 1.52 -19.98 -2.35
CA ASP A 400 2.05 -21.30 -2.64
C ASP A 400 1.38 -22.34 -1.75
N TYR A 401 0.77 -23.35 -2.37
CA TYR A 401 -0.13 -24.30 -1.72
C TYR A 401 0.13 -25.72 -2.22
N GLN A 402 -0.08 -26.70 -1.34
CA GLN A 402 -0.12 -28.11 -1.69
C GLN A 402 -1.49 -28.70 -1.34
N ASP A 403 -2.05 -29.48 -2.26
CA ASP A 403 -3.35 -30.13 -2.09
C ASP A 403 -3.24 -31.44 -1.33
N TYR A 404 -4.25 -31.73 -0.52
CA TYR A 404 -4.36 -32.93 0.30
C TYR A 404 -5.74 -33.54 0.15
N GLU A 405 -5.79 -34.86 0.16
CA GLU A 405 -7.02 -35.63 0.02
C GLU A 405 -7.13 -36.66 1.15
N ILE A 406 -8.33 -36.77 1.73
CA ILE A 406 -8.72 -37.79 2.70
C ILE A 406 -9.75 -38.68 2.02
N THR A 407 -9.47 -39.97 1.85
CA THR A 407 -10.36 -40.91 1.14
C THR A 407 -10.35 -42.30 1.74
N ASP A 408 -11.38 -43.10 1.42
CA ASP A 408 -11.35 -44.53 1.68
C ASP A 408 -10.49 -45.29 0.65
N ARG A 409 -9.80 -46.33 1.12
CA ARG A 409 -9.01 -47.25 0.29
C ARG A 409 -9.06 -48.66 0.84
N ILE A 410 -8.76 -49.63 -0.04
CA ILE A 410 -8.54 -51.02 0.34
C ILE A 410 -7.05 -51.36 0.19
N LYS A 411 -6.38 -51.74 1.28
CA LYS A 411 -4.93 -52.01 1.31
C LYS A 411 -4.60 -53.27 2.10
N ASP A 412 -3.45 -53.88 1.79
CA ASP A 412 -2.87 -54.95 2.60
C ASP A 412 -2.00 -54.36 3.71
N LEU A 413 -2.14 -54.88 4.94
CA LEU A 413 -1.55 -54.28 6.14
C LEU A 413 -0.51 -55.20 6.79
N ARG A 414 0.59 -54.61 7.28
CA ARG A 414 1.68 -55.32 7.96
C ARG A 414 1.97 -54.74 9.34
N ASP A 415 2.49 -55.59 10.22
CA ASP A 415 3.01 -55.15 11.52
C ASP A 415 4.32 -54.35 11.34
N SER A 416 4.79 -53.74 12.42
CA SER A 416 6.03 -52.97 12.43
C SER A 416 7.26 -53.78 12.00
N THR A 417 7.21 -55.12 12.13
CA THR A 417 8.28 -56.03 11.70
C THR A 417 8.15 -56.48 10.23
N GLY A 418 7.04 -56.17 9.57
CA GLY A 418 6.78 -56.47 8.16
C GLY A 418 6.01 -57.76 7.90
N ASN A 419 5.53 -58.45 8.95
CA ASN A 419 4.63 -59.59 8.78
C ASN A 419 3.23 -59.10 8.44
N ASN A 420 2.51 -59.84 7.60
CA ASN A 420 1.15 -59.46 7.25
C ASN A 420 0.22 -59.61 8.47
N ILE A 421 -0.53 -58.55 8.77
CA ILE A 421 -1.64 -58.56 9.74
C ILE A 421 -2.96 -58.83 9.00
N VAL A 422 -3.16 -58.17 7.85
CA VAL A 422 -4.33 -58.37 6.98
C VAL A 422 -3.85 -58.58 5.55
N THR A 423 -4.22 -59.72 4.96
CA THR A 423 -3.75 -60.18 3.63
C THR A 423 -4.84 -60.20 2.57
N SER A 424 -6.01 -59.64 2.85
CA SER A 424 -7.18 -59.70 1.98
C SER A 424 -7.96 -58.38 1.97
N GLY A 425 -7.26 -57.25 1.82
CA GLY A 425 -7.87 -55.93 1.64
C GLY A 425 -8.60 -55.41 2.88
N ALA A 426 -7.87 -54.73 3.78
CA ALA A 426 -8.47 -53.94 4.84
C ALA A 426 -8.94 -52.59 4.28
N HIS A 427 -10.11 -52.12 4.73
CA HIS A 427 -10.49 -50.73 4.50
C HIS A 427 -9.68 -49.83 5.42
N VAL A 428 -9.16 -48.74 4.87
CA VAL A 428 -8.38 -47.71 5.56
C VAL A 428 -8.78 -46.35 5.04
N ILE A 429 -8.62 -45.33 5.89
CA ILE A 429 -8.62 -43.94 5.43
C ILE A 429 -7.20 -43.60 5.01
N GLU A 430 -7.02 -43.23 3.75
CA GLU A 430 -5.80 -42.68 3.19
C GLU A 430 -5.84 -41.16 3.32
N PHE A 431 -4.77 -40.61 3.90
CA PHE A 431 -4.38 -39.22 3.76
C PHE A 431 -3.26 -39.19 2.74
N SER A 432 -3.43 -38.40 1.68
CA SER A 432 -2.44 -38.24 0.62
C SER A 432 -2.20 -36.77 0.32
N GLY A 433 -0.93 -36.38 0.21
CA GLY A 433 -0.55 -35.07 -0.34
C GLY A 433 -0.28 -35.16 -1.84
N GLU A 434 -0.73 -34.18 -2.62
CA GLU A 434 -0.41 -34.07 -4.03
C GLU A 434 1.01 -33.53 -4.19
N GLY A 435 1.95 -34.35 -4.67
CA GLY A 435 3.35 -33.98 -4.80
C GLY A 435 4.26 -35.21 -4.77
N ASN A 436 5.56 -35.04 -5.01
CA ASN A 436 6.56 -36.06 -4.67
C ASN A 436 7.38 -35.61 -3.44
N ASP A 437 6.73 -34.86 -2.55
CA ASP A 437 7.33 -34.30 -1.35
C ASP A 437 6.78 -35.04 -0.12
N ASP A 438 7.65 -35.18 0.87
CA ASP A 438 7.41 -35.79 2.19
C ASP A 438 6.25 -35.08 2.94
N SER A 439 5.00 -35.35 2.53
CA SER A 439 3.80 -34.56 2.85
C SER A 439 3.29 -34.76 4.29
N PHE A 440 3.81 -35.75 4.98
CA PHE A 440 3.45 -36.05 6.36
C PHE A 440 4.66 -36.46 7.18
N THR A 441 4.67 -36.05 8.44
CA THR A 441 5.67 -36.43 9.43
C THR A 441 4.99 -37.13 10.60
N LEU A 442 5.57 -38.25 11.02
CA LEU A 442 5.09 -39.05 12.14
C LEU A 442 6.22 -39.30 13.13
N THR A 443 5.88 -39.33 14.42
CA THR A 443 6.81 -39.71 15.49
C THR A 443 6.43 -41.06 16.06
N GLU A 444 7.32 -42.04 15.88
CA GLU A 444 7.16 -43.38 16.42
C GLU A 444 7.04 -43.36 17.96
N PRO A 445 5.93 -43.81 18.57
CA PRO A 445 5.66 -43.63 20.00
C PRO A 445 6.71 -44.26 20.92
N VAL A 446 7.34 -45.36 20.48
CA VAL A 446 8.27 -46.15 21.30
C VAL A 446 9.72 -45.71 21.10
N SER A 447 10.10 -45.35 19.87
CA SER A 447 11.48 -45.01 19.52
C SER A 447 11.75 -43.51 19.50
N SER A 448 10.69 -42.69 19.53
CA SER A 448 10.73 -41.24 19.32
C SER A 448 11.45 -40.83 18.04
N THR A 449 11.51 -41.73 17.06
CA THR A 449 12.12 -41.47 15.75
C THR A 449 11.07 -40.87 14.83
N THR A 450 11.43 -39.75 14.22
CA THR A 450 10.60 -39.09 13.22
C THR A 450 10.78 -39.73 11.84
N LYS A 451 9.69 -39.92 11.11
CA LYS A 451 9.66 -40.41 9.72
C LYS A 451 8.80 -39.49 8.89
N SER A 452 9.15 -39.37 7.62
CA SER A 452 8.35 -38.64 6.64
C SER A 452 7.88 -39.58 5.54
N THR A 453 6.72 -39.27 4.97
CA THR A 453 6.00 -40.11 4.01
C THR A 453 5.03 -39.27 3.18
N ASP A 454 4.73 -39.72 1.96
CA ASP A 454 3.75 -39.07 1.09
C ASP A 454 2.30 -39.40 1.50
N ASN A 455 2.09 -40.55 2.16
CA ASN A 455 0.77 -41.05 2.53
C ASN A 455 0.73 -41.61 3.96
N ILE A 456 -0.38 -41.39 4.66
CA ILE A 456 -0.73 -42.01 5.95
C ILE A 456 -2.03 -42.80 5.80
N TYR A 457 -2.10 -43.94 6.49
CA TYR A 457 -3.28 -44.80 6.48
C TYR A 457 -3.77 -45.09 7.88
N VAL A 458 -5.08 -44.94 8.12
CA VAL A 458 -5.72 -45.19 9.41
C VAL A 458 -6.70 -46.34 9.30
N GLN A 459 -6.56 -47.33 10.19
CA GLN A 459 -7.46 -48.48 10.31
C GLN A 459 -8.14 -48.47 11.68
N LEU A 460 -9.47 -48.59 11.73
CA LEU A 460 -10.19 -48.87 12.98
C LEU A 460 -10.09 -50.34 13.35
N THR A 461 -9.87 -50.65 14.63
CA THR A 461 -9.87 -52.04 15.12
C THR A 461 -10.55 -52.18 16.47
N THR A 462 -10.90 -53.41 16.82
CA THR A 462 -11.67 -53.74 18.04
C THR A 462 -10.80 -53.96 19.28
N GLY A 463 -9.48 -54.09 19.09
CA GLY A 463 -8.51 -54.24 20.18
C GLY A 463 -7.73 -52.95 20.45
N GLU A 464 -7.38 -52.24 19.39
CA GLU A 464 -6.76 -50.90 19.41
C GLU A 464 -7.72 -49.97 18.68
N ALA A 465 -8.21 -48.92 19.33
CA ALA A 465 -9.25 -48.04 18.79
C ALA A 465 -8.94 -47.57 17.36
N ALA A 466 -7.67 -47.27 17.05
CA ALA A 466 -7.18 -47.15 15.68
C ALA A 466 -5.71 -47.59 15.56
N ARG A 467 -5.29 -47.92 14.34
CA ARG A 467 -3.90 -48.21 13.95
C ARG A 467 -3.49 -47.29 12.81
N LEU A 468 -2.28 -46.78 12.87
CA LEU A 468 -1.71 -45.93 11.85
C LEU A 468 -0.59 -46.65 11.10
N PHE A 469 -0.56 -46.45 9.78
CA PHE A 469 0.40 -47.06 8.87
C PHE A 469 0.99 -46.03 7.91
N TRP A 470 2.18 -46.31 7.42
CA TRP A 470 2.90 -45.51 6.41
C TRP A 470 3.51 -46.43 5.35
N GLU A 471 3.87 -45.89 4.19
CA GLU A 471 4.53 -46.63 3.11
C GLU A 471 6.04 -46.77 3.34
N ASP A 472 6.51 -47.98 3.67
CA ASP A 472 7.96 -48.22 3.83
C ASP A 472 8.64 -48.37 2.47
N SER A 473 9.32 -47.31 2.04
CA SER A 473 10.10 -47.27 0.79
C SER A 473 11.20 -48.33 0.73
N ASN A 474 11.71 -48.80 1.88
CA ASN A 474 12.73 -49.85 1.93
C ASN A 474 12.15 -51.26 1.74
N ASP A 475 10.85 -51.44 1.88
CA ASP A 475 10.13 -52.71 1.69
C ASP A 475 9.23 -52.69 0.44
N GLY A 476 9.50 -51.77 -0.49
CA GLY A 476 8.75 -51.63 -1.75
C GLY A 476 7.37 -51.01 -1.56
N ASN A 477 7.29 -49.93 -0.77
CA ASN A 477 6.10 -49.12 -0.47
C ASN A 477 4.96 -49.96 0.14
N LYS A 478 5.30 -50.90 1.02
CA LYS A 478 4.30 -51.69 1.74
C LYS A 478 3.91 -50.99 3.04
N LEU A 479 2.63 -51.09 3.39
CA LEU A 479 2.10 -50.44 4.59
C LEU A 479 2.58 -51.11 5.86
N ARG A 480 3.35 -50.37 6.67
CA ARG A 480 3.83 -50.80 8.00
C ARG A 480 3.15 -50.02 9.11
N ASN A 481 2.69 -50.74 10.12
CA ASN A 481 2.14 -50.13 11.33
C ASN A 481 3.25 -49.40 12.12
N PHE A 482 2.99 -48.15 12.50
CA PHE A 482 3.92 -47.32 13.29
C PHE A 482 3.35 -46.92 14.66
N ALA A 483 2.04 -46.71 14.76
CA ALA A 483 1.41 -46.28 16.01
C ALA A 483 0.01 -46.88 16.16
N ASN A 484 -0.42 -47.02 17.41
CA ASN A 484 -1.74 -47.54 17.78
C ASN A 484 -2.39 -46.57 18.78
N ILE A 485 -3.61 -46.14 18.48
CA ILE A 485 -4.46 -45.38 19.39
C ILE A 485 -5.26 -46.39 20.20
N SER A 486 -5.01 -46.45 21.51
CA SER A 486 -5.52 -47.53 22.38
C SER A 486 -6.70 -47.11 23.26
N THR A 487 -7.15 -45.85 23.17
CA THR A 487 -8.18 -45.27 24.03
C THR A 487 -9.45 -44.96 23.23
N ASN A 488 -10.60 -45.38 23.77
CA ASN A 488 -11.92 -45.13 23.18
C ASN A 488 -12.49 -43.80 23.70
N GLY A 489 -12.90 -42.91 22.78
CA GLY A 489 -13.46 -41.59 23.11
C GLY A 489 -12.44 -40.65 23.74
N THR A 490 -11.18 -40.71 23.32
CA THR A 490 -10.14 -39.79 23.75
C THR A 490 -9.28 -39.42 22.55
N THR A 491 -9.07 -38.12 22.36
CA THR A 491 -8.20 -37.56 21.34
C THR A 491 -6.74 -37.99 21.57
N ALA A 492 -6.08 -38.41 20.49
CA ALA A 492 -4.66 -38.75 20.49
C ALA A 492 -3.96 -38.11 19.27
N SER A 493 -2.80 -37.51 19.51
CA SER A 493 -1.93 -37.02 18.45
C SER A 493 -1.46 -38.15 17.56
N ALA A 494 -1.59 -37.95 16.25
CA ALA A 494 -1.41 -38.99 15.24
C ALA A 494 -0.17 -38.75 14.37
N PHE A 495 -0.16 -37.66 13.61
CA PHE A 495 0.90 -37.27 12.67
C PHE A 495 0.77 -35.76 12.38
N ASN A 496 1.70 -35.20 11.62
CA ASN A 496 1.64 -33.85 11.11
C ASN A 496 1.44 -33.87 9.60
N ILE A 497 0.69 -32.89 9.09
CA ILE A 497 0.65 -32.53 7.66
C ILE A 497 1.76 -31.52 7.43
N ASP A 498 2.64 -31.74 6.45
CA ASP A 498 3.79 -30.88 6.22
C ASP A 498 3.86 -30.37 4.78
N TYR A 499 4.01 -29.06 4.63
CA TYR A 499 4.33 -28.46 3.34
C TYR A 499 5.31 -27.29 3.53
N GLN A 500 6.51 -27.42 2.95
CA GLN A 500 7.60 -26.46 3.12
C GLN A 500 7.89 -26.14 4.61
N SER A 501 7.47 -24.97 5.09
CA SER A 501 7.65 -24.54 6.48
C SER A 501 6.45 -24.90 7.36
N ALA A 502 5.27 -25.15 6.78
CA ALA A 502 4.08 -25.55 7.52
C ALA A 502 4.21 -26.98 8.05
N SER A 503 3.82 -27.19 9.31
CA SER A 503 3.76 -28.49 9.99
C SER A 503 2.57 -28.51 10.94
N ILE A 504 1.43 -29.01 10.46
CA ILE A 504 0.14 -28.92 11.15
C ILE A 504 -0.16 -30.23 11.89
N PRO A 505 -0.30 -30.22 13.23
CA PRO A 505 -0.65 -31.42 13.97
C PRO A 505 -2.04 -31.95 13.58
N VAL A 506 -2.14 -33.28 13.44
CA VAL A 506 -3.40 -34.00 13.26
C VAL A 506 -3.65 -34.89 14.46
N ASP A 507 -4.84 -34.73 15.01
CA ASP A 507 -5.36 -35.50 16.13
C ASP A 507 -6.47 -36.44 15.67
N ILE A 508 -6.54 -37.63 16.26
CA ILE A 508 -7.57 -38.62 16.00
C ILE A 508 -8.27 -39.00 17.30
N GLU A 509 -9.60 -38.96 17.29
CA GLU A 509 -10.44 -39.48 18.37
C GLU A 509 -11.30 -40.62 17.82
N ALA A 510 -11.00 -41.86 18.20
CA ALA A 510 -11.79 -43.04 17.83
C ALA A 510 -12.84 -43.38 18.90
N LEU A 511 -14.09 -43.53 18.49
CA LEU A 511 -15.25 -43.83 19.31
C LEU A 511 -15.86 -45.17 18.86
N LEU A 512 -15.61 -46.21 19.65
CA LEU A 512 -16.12 -47.56 19.40
C LEU A 512 -17.46 -47.75 20.13
N GLN A 513 -18.55 -47.98 19.41
CA GLN A 513 -19.87 -48.28 19.99
C GLN A 513 -20.50 -49.55 19.40
N ALA A 514 -21.44 -50.14 20.13
CA ALA A 514 -22.13 -51.35 19.70
C ALA A 514 -23.12 -51.03 18.57
N GLY A 515 -22.76 -51.36 17.34
CA GLY A 515 -23.58 -51.20 16.13
C GLY A 515 -22.99 -50.20 15.14
N GLN A 516 -22.26 -49.21 15.64
CA GLN A 516 -21.64 -48.12 14.88
C GLN A 516 -20.36 -47.68 15.61
N SER A 517 -19.27 -47.49 14.87
CA SER A 517 -18.05 -46.83 15.35
C SER A 517 -17.80 -45.60 14.50
N ASN A 518 -17.15 -44.59 15.04
CA ASN A 518 -16.71 -43.45 14.25
C ASN A 518 -15.37 -42.94 14.76
N PHE A 519 -14.75 -42.06 13.99
CA PHE A 519 -13.65 -41.27 14.51
C PHE A 519 -13.67 -39.86 13.93
N ASN A 520 -13.19 -38.94 14.75
CA ASN A 520 -12.95 -37.56 14.36
C ASN A 520 -11.48 -37.41 13.99
N ILE A 521 -11.23 -36.82 12.83
CA ILE A 521 -9.92 -36.31 12.44
C ILE A 521 -9.95 -34.82 12.70
N THR A 522 -9.02 -34.33 13.50
CA THR A 522 -8.91 -32.90 13.81
C THR A 522 -7.58 -32.39 13.26
N VAL A 523 -7.64 -31.54 12.25
CA VAL A 523 -6.51 -30.74 11.78
C VAL A 523 -6.45 -29.51 12.68
N ASN A 524 -5.39 -29.40 13.48
CA ASN A 524 -5.31 -28.40 14.54
C ASN A 524 -4.96 -27.03 13.95
N GLY A 525 -5.78 -26.03 14.25
CA GLY A 525 -5.51 -24.64 13.90
C GLY A 525 -4.56 -23.99 14.91
N GLU A 526 -3.79 -23.01 14.48
CA GLU A 526 -2.98 -22.14 15.34
C GLU A 526 -3.67 -20.80 15.61
N VAL A 527 -4.42 -20.27 14.65
CA VAL A 527 -5.29 -19.09 14.72
C VAL A 527 -6.73 -19.51 14.44
N GLY A 528 -7.65 -19.01 15.26
CA GLY A 528 -9.08 -19.33 15.13
C GLY A 528 -9.45 -20.67 15.77
N SER A 529 -9.75 -21.70 14.97
CA SER A 529 -10.27 -22.98 15.46
C SER A 529 -9.83 -24.16 14.59
N ASP A 530 -9.96 -25.36 15.14
CA ASP A 530 -9.60 -26.59 14.44
C ASP A 530 -10.63 -26.97 13.37
N VAL A 531 -10.17 -27.64 12.32
CA VAL A 531 -11.04 -28.28 11.33
C VAL A 531 -11.20 -29.75 11.69
N LYS A 532 -12.44 -30.20 11.83
CA LYS A 532 -12.78 -31.57 12.19
C LYS A 532 -13.57 -32.25 11.08
N PHE A 533 -13.07 -33.40 10.65
CA PHE A 533 -13.72 -34.28 9.69
C PHE A 533 -14.26 -35.52 10.41
N PHE A 534 -15.50 -35.88 10.13
CA PHE A 534 -16.14 -37.06 10.70
C PHE A 534 -16.07 -38.25 9.74
N ILE A 535 -15.79 -39.44 10.28
CA ILE A 535 -15.74 -40.68 9.50
C ILE A 535 -16.48 -41.79 10.25
N GLN A 536 -17.32 -42.53 9.52
CA GLN A 536 -18.20 -43.55 10.09
C GLN A 536 -17.86 -44.96 9.61
N GLU A 537 -17.98 -45.90 10.55
CA GLU A 537 -18.03 -47.34 10.32
C GLU A 537 -19.41 -47.85 10.78
N THR A 538 -20.16 -48.48 9.89
CA THR A 538 -21.44 -49.13 10.16
C THR A 538 -21.24 -50.63 10.37
N GLY A 539 -21.83 -51.14 11.46
CA GLY A 539 -21.63 -52.53 11.87
C GLY A 539 -20.48 -52.66 12.85
N ALA A 540 -20.83 -52.78 14.13
CA ALA A 540 -19.84 -53.00 15.20
C ALA A 540 -18.86 -54.12 14.83
N ASN A 541 -17.56 -53.81 14.86
CA ASN A 541 -16.47 -54.77 14.78
C ASN A 541 -16.20 -55.35 13.38
N SER A 542 -16.57 -54.67 12.29
CA SER A 542 -16.27 -55.15 10.92
C SER A 542 -14.82 -54.83 10.50
N GLY A 543 -14.24 -53.75 11.04
CA GLY A 543 -12.94 -53.22 10.60
C GLY A 543 -13.01 -52.65 9.18
N ALA A 544 -14.21 -52.30 8.72
CA ALA A 544 -14.48 -51.75 7.40
C ALA A 544 -15.08 -50.34 7.54
N ILE A 545 -14.38 -49.33 7.05
CA ILE A 545 -14.97 -47.99 6.86
C ILE A 545 -16.03 -48.12 5.78
N ASP A 546 -17.24 -47.61 6.03
CA ASP A 546 -18.32 -47.67 5.05
C ASP A 546 -18.43 -46.39 4.22
N TYR A 547 -18.12 -45.22 4.81
CA TYR A 547 -18.17 -43.92 4.14
C TYR A 547 -17.39 -42.85 4.93
N VAL A 548 -16.99 -41.79 4.22
CA VAL A 548 -16.39 -40.58 4.80
C VAL A 548 -17.53 -39.59 5.07
N GLY A 549 -17.82 -39.28 6.34
CA GLY A 549 -19.02 -38.54 6.78
C GLY A 549 -20.00 -39.39 7.62
N HIS A 550 -21.20 -38.85 7.91
CA HIS A 550 -22.27 -39.50 8.70
C HIS A 550 -23.23 -40.37 7.86
N SER A 551 -23.19 -40.29 6.53
CA SER A 551 -23.96 -41.14 5.60
C SER A 551 -23.12 -41.65 4.45
N ASP A 552 -23.66 -42.65 3.76
CA ASP A 552 -23.17 -43.08 2.47
C ASP A 552 -23.08 -41.90 1.47
N SER A 553 -22.14 -42.06 0.54
CA SER A 553 -21.69 -41.19 -0.56
C SER A 553 -22.78 -40.55 -1.46
N ASP A 554 -24.03 -40.39 -1.05
CA ASP A 554 -25.07 -39.70 -1.84
C ASP A 554 -25.80 -38.62 -1.04
N THR A 555 -25.46 -38.41 0.24
CA THR A 555 -26.05 -37.33 1.05
C THR A 555 -25.05 -36.71 2.02
N THR A 556 -24.93 -35.38 1.97
CA THR A 556 -24.29 -34.56 3.01
C THR A 556 -25.15 -34.56 4.27
N GLN A 557 -24.53 -34.71 5.43
CA GLN A 557 -25.19 -34.59 6.74
C GLN A 557 -24.56 -33.50 7.59
N THR A 558 -25.33 -33.00 8.54
CA THR A 558 -24.85 -32.04 9.53
C THR A 558 -23.71 -32.64 10.35
N ASN A 559 -22.66 -31.86 10.59
CA ASN A 559 -21.44 -32.19 11.32
C ASN A 559 -20.48 -33.18 10.62
N ASP A 560 -20.59 -33.39 9.31
CA ASP A 560 -19.58 -34.10 8.52
C ASP A 560 -18.24 -33.35 8.54
N VAL A 561 -18.29 -32.02 8.43
CA VAL A 561 -17.14 -31.12 8.55
C VAL A 561 -17.48 -29.97 9.50
N LEU A 562 -16.64 -29.77 10.53
CA LEU A 562 -16.77 -28.68 11.48
C LEU A 562 -15.53 -27.77 11.46
N TYR A 563 -15.75 -26.46 11.54
CA TYR A 563 -14.72 -25.50 11.95
C TYR A 563 -15.02 -25.05 13.39
N GLY A 564 -14.25 -25.55 14.36
CA GLY A 564 -14.56 -25.44 15.78
C GLY A 564 -15.90 -26.11 16.11
N THR A 565 -16.93 -25.29 16.34
CA THR A 565 -18.32 -25.75 16.54
C THR A 565 -19.25 -25.41 15.37
N ARG A 566 -18.74 -24.70 14.35
CA ARG A 566 -19.51 -24.31 13.16
C ARG A 566 -19.60 -25.50 12.23
N ASP A 567 -20.82 -25.86 11.85
CA ASP A 567 -21.07 -26.83 10.81
C ASP A 567 -20.92 -26.19 9.43
N ILE A 568 -19.94 -26.67 8.66
CA ILE A 568 -19.67 -26.24 7.29
C ILE A 568 -19.92 -27.37 6.28
N SER A 569 -20.56 -28.46 6.72
CA SER A 569 -20.75 -29.65 5.89
C SER A 569 -21.53 -29.36 4.62
N GLY A 570 -22.56 -28.51 4.72
CA GLY A 570 -23.43 -28.13 3.61
C GLY A 570 -22.95 -26.95 2.80
N TRP A 571 -21.68 -26.53 2.94
CA TRP A 571 -21.13 -25.45 2.12
C TRP A 571 -20.80 -26.00 0.73
N GLU A 572 -21.41 -25.42 -0.30
CA GLU A 572 -21.26 -25.72 -1.71
C GLU A 572 -19.97 -25.13 -2.30
N GLU A 573 -19.47 -24.03 -1.72
CA GLU A 573 -18.23 -23.35 -2.13
C GLU A 573 -17.02 -23.68 -1.23
N ASN A 574 -15.83 -23.29 -1.71
CA ASN A 574 -14.60 -23.43 -0.93
C ASN A 574 -14.60 -22.48 0.26
N THR A 575 -13.77 -22.74 1.26
CA THR A 575 -13.53 -21.76 2.32
C THR A 575 -12.10 -21.77 2.84
N MET A 576 -11.71 -20.75 3.60
CA MET A 576 -10.37 -20.59 4.16
C MET A 576 -10.41 -20.32 5.66
N THR A 577 -9.58 -21.03 6.43
CA THR A 577 -9.35 -20.74 7.85
C THR A 577 -8.43 -19.53 8.02
N PRO A 578 -8.41 -18.86 9.19
CA PRO A 578 -7.48 -17.76 9.47
C PRO A 578 -6.00 -18.10 9.28
N ASP A 579 -5.62 -19.36 9.50
CA ASP A 579 -4.25 -19.86 9.27
C ASP A 579 -3.91 -20.14 7.79
N GLY A 580 -4.86 -19.89 6.87
CA GLY A 580 -4.67 -20.09 5.44
C GLY A 580 -5.04 -21.47 4.90
N LEU A 581 -5.49 -22.43 5.73
CA LEU A 581 -5.96 -23.74 5.25
C LEU A 581 -7.22 -23.57 4.40
N LYS A 582 -7.16 -24.02 3.14
CA LYS A 582 -8.32 -24.04 2.25
C LYS A 582 -9.06 -25.36 2.39
N ILE A 583 -10.38 -25.32 2.50
CA ILE A 583 -11.27 -26.48 2.53
C ILE A 583 -12.13 -26.42 1.28
N PHE A 584 -12.08 -27.45 0.44
CA PHE A 584 -12.80 -27.40 -0.83
C PHE A 584 -14.20 -27.96 -0.74
N ASN A 585 -15.19 -27.20 -1.23
CA ASN A 585 -16.60 -27.55 -1.44
C ASN A 585 -17.09 -28.73 -0.57
N PRO A 586 -17.20 -28.57 0.76
CA PRO A 586 -17.53 -29.67 1.68
C PRO A 586 -18.75 -30.49 1.24
N ASP A 587 -19.81 -29.83 0.75
CA ASP A 587 -21.06 -30.47 0.34
C ASP A 587 -20.88 -31.35 -0.90
N SER A 588 -20.05 -30.94 -1.86
CA SER A 588 -19.84 -31.70 -3.09
C SER A 588 -18.86 -32.87 -2.92
N ASN A 589 -17.98 -32.77 -1.92
CA ASN A 589 -16.92 -33.75 -1.69
C ASN A 589 -17.36 -34.88 -0.76
N ALA A 590 -18.20 -34.62 0.25
CA ALA A 590 -18.72 -35.66 1.14
C ALA A 590 -19.45 -36.79 0.39
N PRO A 591 -20.35 -36.53 -0.59
CA PRO A 591 -20.95 -37.55 -1.45
C PRO A 591 -19.98 -38.22 -2.44
N SER A 592 -18.67 -38.00 -2.35
CA SER A 592 -17.66 -38.76 -3.11
C SER A 592 -16.75 -39.57 -2.18
N ASP A 593 -17.14 -39.78 -0.92
CA ASP A 593 -16.34 -40.37 0.15
C ASP A 593 -14.93 -39.76 0.24
N LYS A 594 -14.85 -38.42 0.09
CA LYS A 594 -13.58 -37.69 0.11
C LYS A 594 -13.70 -36.34 0.80
N TYR A 595 -12.62 -35.91 1.43
CA TYR A 595 -12.40 -34.50 1.77
C TYR A 595 -11.14 -34.00 1.08
N LYS A 596 -11.17 -32.73 0.66
CA LYS A 596 -10.04 -32.05 0.01
C LYS A 596 -9.72 -30.77 0.76
N MET A 597 -8.44 -30.51 0.94
CA MET A 597 -7.92 -29.28 1.53
C MET A 597 -6.62 -28.87 0.86
N SER A 598 -6.22 -27.59 0.95
CA SER A 598 -4.87 -27.15 0.59
C SER A 598 -4.18 -26.50 1.76
N VAL A 599 -2.92 -26.85 1.97
CA VAL A 599 -2.06 -26.27 3.00
C VAL A 599 -1.14 -25.24 2.36
N PRO A 600 -1.06 -24.01 2.90
CA PRO A 600 -0.10 -22.99 2.44
C PRO A 600 1.34 -23.35 2.83
N SER A 601 2.33 -22.82 2.11
CA SER A 601 3.76 -23.04 2.41
C SER A 601 4.20 -22.50 3.78
N GLU A 602 3.44 -21.56 4.32
CA GLU A 602 3.57 -20.90 5.62
C GLU A 602 2.20 -20.95 6.28
N PHE A 603 2.09 -21.41 7.52
CA PHE A 603 0.82 -21.69 8.21
C PHE A 603 0.91 -21.20 9.65
N GLY A 604 -0.16 -20.59 10.14
CA GLY A 604 -0.28 -20.20 11.55
C GLY A 604 0.00 -18.73 11.84
N SER A 605 -0.02 -18.38 13.12
CA SER A 605 0.18 -17.01 13.61
C SER A 605 1.59 -16.51 13.31
N ASN A 606 1.71 -15.29 12.79
CA ASN A 606 2.96 -14.68 12.34
C ASN A 606 3.59 -15.30 11.07
N ASP A 607 3.05 -16.39 10.54
CA ASP A 607 3.53 -17.03 9.32
C ASP A 607 2.55 -16.81 8.15
N PHE A 608 1.24 -16.97 8.36
CA PHE A 608 0.20 -16.64 7.37
C PHE A 608 -0.46 -15.30 7.70
N GLN A 609 0.17 -14.21 7.26
CA GLN A 609 -0.27 -12.84 7.56
C GLN A 609 -0.76 -12.09 6.31
N VAL A 610 -1.55 -11.04 6.56
CA VAL A 610 -2.01 -10.10 5.55
C VAL A 610 -1.35 -8.77 5.83
N PHE A 611 -0.72 -8.19 4.81
CA PHE A 611 -0.17 -6.85 4.89
C PHE A 611 -1.33 -5.86 4.73
N VAL A 612 -1.56 -5.03 5.73
CA VAL A 612 -2.54 -3.95 5.64
C VAL A 612 -1.77 -2.65 5.61
N THR A 613 -2.17 -1.73 4.73
CA THR A 613 -1.56 -0.41 4.65
C THR A 613 -2.63 0.65 4.88
N ILE A 614 -2.38 1.59 5.80
CA ILE A 614 -3.14 2.83 5.92
C ILE A 614 -2.27 3.95 5.36
N GLY A 615 -2.67 4.49 4.20
CA GLY A 615 -1.91 5.48 3.44
C GLY A 615 -2.60 6.84 3.35
N GLY A 616 -1.82 7.88 3.06
CA GLY A 616 -2.31 9.24 2.83
C GLY A 616 -2.04 9.75 1.40
N SER A 617 -2.71 10.83 1.01
CA SER A 617 -2.52 11.50 -0.27
C SER A 617 -1.22 12.35 -0.31
N GLY A 618 -0.08 11.67 -0.47
CA GLY A 618 1.18 12.28 -0.91
C GLY A 618 1.16 12.56 -2.43
N THR A 619 2.00 13.47 -2.91
CA THR A 619 2.13 13.70 -4.37
C THR A 619 2.58 12.40 -5.05
N SER A 620 1.87 11.95 -6.08
CA SER A 620 2.19 10.70 -6.78
C SER A 620 3.64 10.69 -7.27
N SER A 621 4.42 9.74 -6.78
CA SER A 621 5.62 9.30 -7.47
C SER A 621 5.42 7.84 -7.85
N THR A 622 5.61 7.52 -9.12
CA THR A 622 5.60 6.14 -9.59
C THR A 622 6.90 5.47 -9.14
N SER A 623 6.92 4.95 -7.92
CA SER A 623 7.84 3.89 -7.56
C SER A 623 7.11 2.57 -7.69
N SER A 624 7.49 1.78 -8.69
CA SER A 624 7.12 0.38 -8.81
C SER A 624 7.45 -0.33 -7.49
N SER A 625 6.45 -0.65 -6.68
CA SER A 625 6.60 -1.57 -5.57
C SER A 625 6.63 -2.97 -6.15
N GLY A 626 7.83 -3.49 -6.26
CA GLY A 626 8.08 -4.91 -6.43
C GLY A 626 9.33 -5.20 -5.63
N GLY A 627 9.29 -6.24 -4.81
CA GLY A 627 10.42 -6.65 -4.00
C GLY A 627 11.70 -6.73 -4.86
N LYS A 628 12.74 -6.03 -4.43
CA LYS A 628 14.03 -6.01 -5.14
C LYS A 628 14.73 -7.35 -4.89
N THR A 629 14.61 -8.28 -5.82
CA THR A 629 15.48 -9.46 -5.80
C THR A 629 16.82 -9.07 -6.42
N LEU A 630 17.89 -9.10 -5.61
CA LEU A 630 19.25 -8.76 -6.05
C LEU A 630 19.70 -9.67 -7.21
N VAL A 631 20.07 -9.07 -8.33
CA VAL A 631 20.69 -9.79 -9.45
C VAL A 631 22.21 -9.63 -9.35
N PRO A 632 22.98 -10.71 -9.16
CA PRO A 632 24.43 -10.61 -9.10
C PRO A 632 25.01 -10.16 -10.44
N ILE A 633 25.92 -9.17 -10.41
CA ILE A 633 26.71 -8.76 -11.58
C ILE A 633 27.75 -9.85 -11.86
N THR A 634 27.51 -10.65 -12.89
CA THR A 634 28.37 -11.81 -13.24
C THR A 634 29.48 -11.47 -14.25
N THR A 635 29.58 -10.21 -14.70
CA THR A 635 30.59 -9.77 -15.67
C THR A 635 31.31 -8.50 -15.21
N SER A 636 32.59 -8.35 -15.54
CA SER A 636 33.35 -7.13 -15.20
C SER A 636 32.83 -5.95 -16.00
N ILE A 637 32.29 -4.95 -15.31
CA ILE A 637 31.81 -3.69 -15.91
C ILE A 637 32.87 -2.57 -15.89
N THR A 638 34.04 -2.82 -15.28
CA THR A 638 35.18 -1.89 -15.30
C THR A 638 36.10 -2.23 -16.46
N LYS A 639 36.45 -1.23 -17.28
CA LYS A 639 37.36 -1.35 -18.42
C LYS A 639 38.32 -0.17 -18.48
N LEU A 640 39.46 -0.34 -19.15
CA LEU A 640 40.35 0.76 -19.52
C LEU A 640 39.85 1.46 -20.78
N ASP A 641 40.17 2.75 -20.93
CA ASP A 641 39.84 3.52 -22.13
C ASP A 641 40.39 2.91 -23.43
N THR A 642 41.52 2.18 -23.35
CA THR A 642 42.10 1.41 -24.46
C THR A 642 41.34 0.14 -24.83
N GLU A 643 40.45 -0.34 -23.96
CA GLU A 643 39.70 -1.59 -24.13
C GLU A 643 38.28 -1.36 -24.65
N ILE A 644 37.90 -0.09 -24.86
CA ILE A 644 36.59 0.32 -25.35
C ILE A 644 36.59 0.38 -26.88
N GLY A 645 35.88 -0.56 -27.51
CA GLY A 645 35.65 -0.60 -28.94
C GLY A 645 34.27 -0.07 -29.34
N ALA A 646 33.89 -0.28 -30.61
CA ALA A 646 32.59 0.14 -31.12
C ALA A 646 31.41 -0.57 -30.44
N ALA A 647 31.61 -1.80 -29.95
CA ALA A 647 30.58 -2.56 -29.25
C ALA A 647 30.27 -1.98 -27.87
N GLU A 648 31.30 -1.56 -27.12
CA GLU A 648 31.13 -0.93 -25.81
C GLU A 648 30.58 0.49 -25.90
N LYS A 649 30.95 1.24 -26.95
CA LYS A 649 30.38 2.57 -27.24
C LYS A 649 28.88 2.55 -27.55
N ALA A 650 28.30 1.37 -27.80
CA ALA A 650 26.85 1.21 -27.97
C ALA A 650 26.07 1.17 -26.63
N LYS A 651 26.76 1.19 -25.48
CA LYS A 651 26.19 1.24 -24.13
C LYS A 651 26.43 2.61 -23.48
N ASN A 652 25.83 2.83 -22.30
CA ASN A 652 26.15 4.00 -21.49
C ASN A 652 27.58 3.89 -20.95
N LEU A 653 28.26 5.03 -20.75
CA LEU A 653 29.63 5.04 -20.25
C LEU A 653 29.76 5.98 -19.06
N VAL A 654 30.40 5.53 -17.99
CA VAL A 654 30.86 6.39 -16.90
C VAL A 654 32.36 6.55 -17.02
N LEU A 655 32.79 7.74 -17.44
CA LEU A 655 34.17 8.08 -17.74
C LEU A 655 34.80 8.71 -16.51
N VAL A 656 35.65 7.93 -15.83
CA VAL A 656 36.37 8.37 -14.63
C VAL A 656 37.77 8.81 -15.04
N GLY A 657 38.11 10.05 -14.67
CA GLY A 657 39.37 10.70 -14.99
C GLY A 657 39.22 11.79 -16.05
N GLY A 658 40.01 12.86 -15.89
CA GLY A 658 39.99 14.01 -16.79
C GLY A 658 40.47 13.72 -18.22
N PRO A 659 40.26 14.66 -19.15
CA PRO A 659 40.61 14.51 -20.57
C PRO A 659 42.13 14.43 -20.84
N ALA A 660 42.95 14.60 -19.79
CA ALA A 660 44.38 14.35 -19.80
C ALA A 660 44.73 12.85 -19.72
N VAL A 661 43.94 12.08 -18.97
CA VAL A 661 44.26 10.68 -18.61
C VAL A 661 43.29 9.69 -19.23
N ASN A 662 42.09 10.11 -19.59
CA ASN A 662 41.06 9.29 -20.23
C ASN A 662 40.74 9.83 -21.64
N ARG A 663 41.03 9.03 -22.67
CA ARG A 663 40.81 9.38 -24.09
C ARG A 663 39.35 9.62 -24.42
N LEU A 664 38.45 8.84 -23.81
CA LEU A 664 37.02 8.97 -24.05
C LEU A 664 36.47 10.23 -23.38
N THR A 665 37.00 10.65 -22.23
CA THR A 665 36.62 11.94 -21.63
C THR A 665 36.97 13.09 -22.56
N ALA A 666 38.16 13.08 -23.16
CA ALA A 666 38.54 14.08 -24.16
C ALA A 666 37.66 14.06 -25.40
N GLU A 667 37.35 12.86 -25.92
CA GLU A 667 36.45 12.66 -27.08
C GLU A 667 35.04 13.20 -26.80
N ALA A 668 34.45 12.84 -25.66
CA ALA A 668 33.11 13.28 -25.25
C ALA A 668 33.02 14.81 -25.04
N MET A 669 34.12 15.43 -24.57
CA MET A 669 34.21 16.88 -24.39
C MET A 669 34.64 17.63 -25.67
N GLY A 670 34.93 16.95 -26.77
CA GLY A 670 35.40 17.56 -28.02
C GLY A 670 36.82 18.16 -27.93
N LEU A 671 37.68 17.63 -27.05
CA LEU A 671 39.03 18.10 -26.78
C LEU A 671 40.09 17.18 -27.44
N ALA A 672 41.28 17.74 -27.73
CA ALA A 672 42.41 16.96 -28.20
C ALA A 672 43.10 16.23 -27.04
N TYR A 673 43.22 14.90 -27.11
CA TYR A 673 43.90 14.11 -26.10
C TYR A 673 45.42 14.11 -26.26
N PRO A 674 46.22 14.27 -25.19
CA PRO A 674 45.81 14.57 -23.81
C PRO A 674 45.63 16.08 -23.56
N ALA A 675 44.56 16.47 -22.85
CA ALA A 675 44.27 17.87 -22.52
C ALA A 675 44.55 18.20 -21.04
N TYR A 676 45.67 18.88 -20.76
CA TYR A 676 46.10 19.27 -19.40
C TYR A 676 45.80 20.74 -19.06
N GLY A 677 45.71 21.05 -17.76
CA GLY A 677 45.61 22.42 -17.26
C GLY A 677 44.40 23.15 -17.84
N SER A 678 44.58 24.39 -18.32
CA SER A 678 43.50 25.18 -18.92
C SER A 678 42.91 24.56 -20.19
N ALA A 679 43.64 23.67 -20.88
CA ALA A 679 43.13 22.98 -22.06
C ALA A 679 42.11 21.88 -21.71
N SER A 680 42.04 21.45 -20.45
CA SER A 680 41.05 20.46 -19.97
C SER A 680 39.65 21.05 -19.80
N GLY A 681 39.52 22.38 -19.74
CA GLY A 681 38.28 23.06 -19.38
C GLY A 681 37.93 23.02 -17.89
N ILE A 682 38.78 22.40 -17.05
CA ILE A 682 38.59 22.28 -15.60
C ILE A 682 39.46 23.32 -14.89
N THR A 683 38.87 24.03 -13.91
CA THR A 683 39.59 25.04 -13.12
C THR A 683 40.49 24.37 -12.08
N GLU A 684 41.64 24.98 -11.77
CA GLU A 684 42.56 24.48 -10.75
C GLU A 684 41.86 24.33 -9.39
N GLY A 685 42.01 23.16 -8.76
CA GLY A 685 41.37 22.84 -7.47
C GLY A 685 39.89 22.44 -7.54
N THR A 686 39.32 22.25 -8.74
CA THR A 686 37.91 21.84 -8.90
C THR A 686 37.78 20.48 -9.59
N ALA A 687 36.60 19.86 -9.46
CA ALA A 687 36.17 18.74 -10.28
C ALA A 687 34.82 19.03 -10.94
N MET A 688 34.50 18.27 -11.98
CA MET A 688 33.25 18.36 -12.71
C MET A 688 32.58 16.99 -12.77
N ILE A 689 31.26 16.99 -12.60
CA ILE A 689 30.38 15.87 -12.93
C ILE A 689 29.44 16.36 -14.02
N SER A 690 29.43 15.71 -15.18
CA SER A 690 28.60 16.13 -16.32
C SER A 690 28.00 14.94 -17.05
N VAL A 691 26.74 15.07 -17.47
CA VAL A 691 26.05 14.10 -18.32
C VAL A 691 25.99 14.66 -19.74
N ILE A 692 26.60 13.96 -20.68
CA ILE A 692 26.53 14.28 -22.11
C ILE A 692 25.70 13.19 -22.79
N SER A 693 24.50 13.56 -23.23
CA SER A 693 23.66 12.70 -24.06
C SER A 693 24.24 12.59 -25.47
N ASP A 694 24.14 11.41 -26.08
CA ASP A 694 24.55 11.13 -27.47
C ASP A 694 26.04 11.33 -27.77
N ALA A 695 26.91 11.29 -26.75
CA ALA A 695 28.35 11.55 -26.90
C ALA A 695 29.06 10.55 -27.85
N PHE A 696 28.64 9.28 -27.85
CA PHE A 696 29.24 8.22 -28.66
C PHE A 696 28.23 7.50 -29.56
N THR A 697 27.00 7.32 -29.08
CA THR A 697 25.90 6.67 -29.80
C THR A 697 24.59 7.36 -29.45
N THR A 698 23.73 7.57 -30.45
CA THR A 698 22.39 8.15 -30.25
C THR A 698 21.55 7.30 -29.29
N GLY A 699 20.90 7.94 -28.33
CA GLY A 699 20.11 7.33 -27.26
C GLY A 699 20.90 6.86 -26.04
N LYS A 700 22.21 7.15 -25.93
CA LYS A 700 23.06 6.73 -24.81
C LYS A 700 23.74 7.92 -24.12
N ALA A 701 23.96 7.81 -22.83
CA ALA A 701 24.58 8.85 -22.01
C ALA A 701 26.05 8.54 -21.68
N ALA A 702 26.89 9.58 -21.68
CA ALA A 702 28.23 9.55 -21.13
C ALA A 702 28.29 10.43 -19.87
N VAL A 703 28.54 9.82 -18.72
CA VAL A 703 28.75 10.53 -17.45
C VAL A 703 30.25 10.77 -17.26
N ILE A 704 30.66 12.03 -17.25
CA ILE A 704 32.04 12.43 -17.03
C ILE A 704 32.23 12.75 -15.56
N VAL A 705 33.24 12.13 -14.94
CA VAL A 705 33.71 12.45 -13.60
C VAL A 705 35.19 12.80 -13.68
N ALA A 706 35.48 14.10 -13.66
CA ALA A 706 36.81 14.62 -13.99
C ALA A 706 37.27 15.69 -13.00
N GLY A 707 38.37 15.44 -12.30
CA GLY A 707 39.08 16.43 -11.48
C GLY A 707 40.23 17.12 -12.21
N TYR A 708 40.63 18.30 -11.74
CA TYR A 708 41.90 18.93 -12.13
C TYR A 708 43.11 18.07 -11.67
N GLU A 709 43.04 17.56 -10.44
CA GLU A 709 43.97 16.56 -9.91
C GLU A 709 43.22 15.27 -9.55
N ALA A 710 43.97 14.19 -9.32
CA ALA A 710 43.40 12.87 -8.99
C ALA A 710 42.61 12.87 -7.67
N GLU A 711 42.99 13.72 -6.71
CA GLU A 711 42.23 13.90 -5.46
C GLU A 711 40.87 14.56 -5.70
N ASN A 712 40.81 15.52 -6.64
CA ASN A 712 39.55 16.17 -7.04
C ASN A 712 38.64 15.18 -7.78
N THR A 713 39.19 14.31 -8.63
CA THR A 713 38.40 13.24 -9.28
C THR A 713 37.81 12.32 -8.22
N ARG A 714 38.59 11.92 -7.22
CA ARG A 714 38.13 11.07 -6.12
C ARG A 714 37.01 11.71 -5.31
N LEU A 715 37.11 13.01 -5.04
CA LEU A 715 36.02 13.76 -4.39
C LEU A 715 34.74 13.70 -5.23
N ALA A 716 34.85 13.93 -6.54
CA ALA A 716 33.69 13.88 -7.45
C ALA A 716 33.08 12.47 -7.54
N THR A 717 33.88 11.40 -7.57
CA THR A 717 33.36 10.03 -7.55
C THR A 717 32.62 9.71 -6.26
N SER A 718 33.10 10.20 -5.10
CA SER A 718 32.41 10.00 -3.84
C SER A 718 31.14 10.86 -3.69
N VAL A 719 31.10 12.05 -4.30
CA VAL A 719 29.86 12.84 -4.43
C VAL A 719 28.85 12.11 -5.32
N LEU A 720 29.30 11.52 -6.43
CA LEU A 720 28.45 10.75 -7.34
C LEU A 720 27.93 9.46 -6.70
N GLN A 721 28.71 8.81 -5.85
CA GLN A 721 28.26 7.67 -5.04
C GLN A 721 27.10 8.06 -4.10
N GLN A 722 27.09 9.30 -3.61
CA GLN A 722 26.05 9.86 -2.73
C GLN A 722 25.07 10.76 -3.49
N ALA A 723 24.89 10.55 -4.80
CA ALA A 723 24.08 11.41 -5.66
C ALA A 723 22.65 11.60 -5.14
N ALA A 724 22.04 10.58 -4.54
CA ALA A 724 20.69 10.62 -3.96
C ALA A 724 20.50 11.72 -2.91
N THR A 725 21.56 12.11 -2.18
CA THR A 725 21.51 13.18 -1.17
C THR A 725 22.23 14.44 -1.63
N LYS A 726 23.37 14.30 -2.32
CA LYS A 726 24.23 15.43 -2.70
C LYS A 726 23.84 16.12 -4.00
N LEU A 727 23.14 15.42 -4.89
CA LEU A 727 22.65 15.95 -6.18
C LEU A 727 21.12 16.02 -6.24
N ALA A 728 20.44 15.82 -5.10
CA ALA A 728 19.01 16.01 -4.97
C ALA A 728 18.63 17.45 -5.38
N GLY A 729 17.63 17.59 -6.25
CA GLY A 729 17.17 18.90 -6.75
C GLY A 729 18.07 19.58 -7.81
N VAL A 730 19.16 18.96 -8.25
CA VAL A 730 20.02 19.52 -9.31
C VAL A 730 19.43 19.21 -10.69
N SER A 731 18.76 20.19 -11.30
CA SER A 731 18.20 20.10 -12.66
C SER A 731 19.23 20.32 -13.78
N ALA A 732 20.44 20.77 -13.44
CA ALA A 732 21.53 20.95 -14.41
C ALA A 732 22.12 19.60 -14.86
N SER A 733 22.64 19.56 -16.09
CA SER A 733 23.38 18.41 -16.64
C SER A 733 24.89 18.46 -16.32
N SER A 734 25.36 19.51 -15.65
CA SER A 734 26.75 19.67 -15.22
C SER A 734 26.84 20.42 -13.89
N VAL A 735 27.74 19.98 -13.03
CA VAL A 735 28.08 20.63 -11.76
C VAL A 735 29.58 20.72 -11.56
N THR A 736 30.01 21.77 -10.87
CA THR A 736 31.37 21.92 -10.35
C THR A 736 31.40 21.53 -8.87
N VAL A 737 32.35 20.69 -8.50
CA VAL A 737 32.58 20.18 -7.13
C VAL A 737 33.89 20.75 -6.60
N THR A 738 33.86 21.32 -5.39
CA THR A 738 35.04 21.83 -4.68
C THR A 738 35.00 21.42 -3.21
N GLY A 739 36.15 21.22 -2.58
CA GLY A 739 36.25 20.83 -1.17
C GLY A 739 37.41 19.89 -0.89
N ALA A 740 37.61 19.55 0.39
CA ALA A 740 38.66 18.61 0.83
C ALA A 740 38.11 17.21 1.17
N SER A 741 36.80 17.06 1.30
CA SER A 741 36.10 15.81 1.61
C SER A 741 34.64 15.89 1.18
N VAL A 742 33.96 14.73 1.06
CA VAL A 742 32.53 14.67 0.68
C VAL A 742 31.62 15.47 1.63
N ALA A 743 31.96 15.49 2.92
CA ALA A 743 31.21 16.24 3.93
C ALA A 743 31.33 17.76 3.75
N SER A 744 32.45 18.24 3.20
CA SER A 744 32.74 19.66 2.96
C SER A 744 32.58 20.08 1.50
N ALA A 745 32.08 19.17 0.64
CA ALA A 745 31.96 19.42 -0.79
C ALA A 745 30.90 20.48 -1.08
N GLN A 746 31.29 21.55 -1.77
CA GLN A 746 30.38 22.54 -2.34
C GLN A 746 30.09 22.19 -3.80
N ILE A 747 28.80 22.16 -4.14
CA ILE A 747 28.30 21.77 -5.46
C ILE A 747 27.62 23.00 -6.06
N VAL A 748 28.09 23.43 -7.22
CA VAL A 748 27.56 24.59 -7.93
C VAL A 748 27.13 24.13 -9.33
N ALA A 749 25.87 24.37 -9.68
CA ALA A 749 25.37 24.12 -11.03
C ALA A 749 26.13 24.99 -12.04
N ALA A 750 26.57 24.37 -13.14
CA ALA A 750 27.36 25.03 -14.18
C ALA A 750 26.49 25.80 -15.18
#